data_AF-A0A5S3RIV8-F1
#
_entry.id   AF-A0A5S3RIV8-F1
#
_cell.length_a   1.000
_cell.length_b   1.000
_cell.length_c   1.000
_cell.angle_alpha   90.00
_cell.angle_beta   90.00
_cell.angle_gamma   90.00
#
_symmetry.space_group_name_H-M   'P 1'
#
loop_
_entity.id
_entity.type
_entity.pdbx_description
1 polymer ?
#
loop_
_entity_poly.entity_id
_entity_poly.type
_entity_poly.pdbx_seq_one_letter_code
_entity_poly.pdbx_strand_id
1 'polypeptide(L)'
;MVTVFTVLTSKGCIRETNAVLHFLQYRFDPNIACLYRDAEQVPLRPRVAQLLAYFLAHPNQIVTRETLLSTLWQHGEFREAALTQSITELRQALKDNAQQPTFIKTIPQQGYQWICPVESRTFTTFKLTTTIKAMLVVGAVALSGVAASVYLVSSSAPVVARVQAEQDSLIIVPMVNETGVQANAWWGYALEAALRQHLQSHYQLVPRSQYPELAENSAVNKLTLSLKPIQQRFLLSVTYGDKQSEIIVEQLDESFEAIATEVIAQLALGVDTKTAKKSSLNLAMNDYYRGVQALNEQGPQLAKAYFEAAVAQMPEHLESQMELAQICWQLGDIDSATRRFEQISLSSASIATRARYHLYYGEFFKAQGLHQQALQQAQLALDAAEQSQQVELIAMAYQLKADAFWVLQRWDEYQQAMSSAHVLIGSRSFAYSEAQRSFYLANPPAAGPAEKTLLNLEKSKPVLAQAIAYYEQTEQTMNLIKALFAYGQNYLVPVVESEPSLLKALALAQKNGYRYLEKQILTYLGFYYIQLHQGEKALRYLKDINGEPRFIPSYEQQQLLIGMAHMDIALQTGDTDAMQSAITQYQMLLESDYISSVTRANVKLLLGWTWIKAGKLELAEPLTIEAMQDYQTLQLQEVETYALYTQMYIHLLRNEPQQALEIITAHQHTNSHLLLLYGVVAADMLNEEALQKRFSDKLAGLENSQLLQQQLLQIRQQSRIDKHFIAELIDAPYSVYCQSKWTIN
;
A
#
# COMPACT_ATOMS: atom_id res chain seq x y z
N MET A 1 -24.47 24.14 2.59
CA MET A 1 -23.53 24.99 1.83
C MET A 1 -23.01 26.05 2.79
N VAL A 2 -21.86 25.82 3.41
CA VAL A 2 -21.22 26.80 4.29
C VAL A 2 -19.97 27.29 3.58
N THR A 3 -20.05 28.53 3.14
CA THR A 3 -19.01 29.27 2.43
C THR A 3 -17.88 29.59 3.40
N VAL A 4 -16.67 29.08 3.13
CA VAL A 4 -15.46 29.47 3.87
C VAL A 4 -14.95 30.77 3.26
N PHE A 5 -15.10 31.89 3.98
CA PHE A 5 -14.50 33.17 3.62
C PHE A 5 -13.01 33.17 3.98
N THR A 6 -12.14 33.33 2.98
CA THR A 6 -10.72 33.62 3.14
C THR A 6 -10.56 35.09 3.54
N VAL A 7 -10.16 35.38 4.79
CA VAL A 7 -9.74 36.73 5.19
C VAL A 7 -8.28 36.93 4.81
N LEU A 8 -8.04 37.75 3.79
CA LEU A 8 -6.73 38.28 3.42
C LEU A 8 -6.33 39.37 4.43
N THR A 9 -5.28 39.12 5.22
CA THR A 9 -4.48 40.20 5.84
C THR A 9 -2.99 39.93 5.60
N SER A 10 -2.29 40.99 5.20
CA SER A 10 -0.92 41.02 4.73
C SER A 10 0.12 40.48 5.73
N LYS A 11 1.15 39.82 5.19
CA LYS A 11 2.31 39.15 5.79
C LYS A 11 2.11 37.66 6.06
N GLY A 12 2.81 36.86 5.26
CA GLY A 12 2.64 35.42 5.08
C GLY A 12 2.82 34.60 6.35
N CYS A 13 1.79 33.81 6.65
CA CYS A 13 1.86 32.63 7.50
C CYS A 13 0.68 31.73 7.08
N ILE A 14 0.96 30.55 6.52
CA ILE A 14 -0.08 29.56 6.21
C ILE A 14 -0.58 29.01 7.54
N ARG A 15 -1.86 29.22 7.86
CA ARG A 15 -2.51 28.68 9.06
C ARG A 15 -3.23 27.39 8.70
N GLU A 16 -2.70 26.23 9.08
CA GLU A 16 -3.50 25.00 9.16
C GLU A 16 -4.42 25.11 10.38
N THR A 17 -5.72 25.24 10.14
CA THR A 17 -6.73 25.26 11.20
C THR A 17 -7.22 23.84 11.48
N ASN A 18 -6.70 23.21 12.54
CA ASN A 18 -7.32 22.02 13.14
C ASN A 18 -8.51 22.47 14.00
N ALA A 19 -9.72 22.27 13.51
CA ALA A 19 -10.95 22.52 14.26
C ALA A 19 -11.33 21.27 15.06
N VAL A 20 -11.11 21.32 16.37
CA VAL A 20 -11.59 20.28 17.30
C VAL A 20 -12.97 20.70 17.79
N LEU A 21 -13.92 19.77 17.74
CA LEU A 21 -15.31 19.99 18.12
C LEU A 21 -15.51 19.60 19.58
N HIS A 22 -15.96 20.55 20.41
CA HIS A 22 -16.23 20.34 21.83
C HIS A 22 -17.73 20.33 22.10
N PHE A 23 -18.18 19.43 22.97
CA PHE A 23 -19.57 19.37 23.43
C PHE A 23 -19.61 18.72 24.81
N LEU A 24 -20.13 19.45 25.81
CA LEU A 24 -20.04 19.06 27.22
C LEU A 24 -18.61 18.62 27.60
N GLN A 25 -18.45 17.45 28.25
CA GLN A 25 -17.14 16.89 28.63
C GLN A 25 -16.39 16.20 27.47
N TYR A 26 -16.92 16.23 26.25
CA TYR A 26 -16.35 15.53 25.11
C TYR A 26 -15.63 16.49 24.15
N ARG A 27 -14.52 16.01 23.58
CA ARG A 27 -13.89 16.61 22.39
C ARG A 27 -13.82 15.56 21.30
N PHE A 28 -14.17 15.94 20.09
CA PHE A 28 -14.07 15.10 18.91
C PHE A 28 -13.17 15.78 17.88
N ASP A 29 -12.16 15.06 17.44
CA ASP A 29 -11.31 15.47 16.33
C ASP A 29 -11.77 14.76 15.05
N PRO A 30 -12.43 15.48 14.11
CA PRO A 30 -12.95 14.88 12.90
C PRO A 30 -11.85 14.42 11.92
N ASN A 31 -10.61 14.92 12.05
CA ASN A 31 -9.51 14.59 11.13
C ASN A 31 -8.87 13.24 11.43
N ILE A 32 -8.91 12.80 12.70
CA ILE A 32 -8.39 11.51 13.16
C ILE A 32 -9.49 10.61 13.74
N ALA A 33 -10.76 11.01 13.59
CA ALA A 33 -11.96 10.31 14.05
C ALA A 33 -11.92 9.91 15.55
N CYS A 34 -11.23 10.68 16.40
CA CYS A 34 -11.04 10.34 17.81
C CYS A 34 -11.98 11.15 18.72
N LEU A 35 -12.76 10.44 19.53
CA LEU A 35 -13.53 11.00 20.63
C LEU A 35 -12.70 10.93 21.92
N TYR A 36 -12.70 12.02 22.68
CA TYR A 36 -12.16 12.05 24.03
C TYR A 36 -13.25 12.51 24.99
N ARG A 37 -13.22 11.96 26.19
CA ARG A 37 -13.93 12.45 27.36
C ARG A 37 -12.88 13.01 28.30
N ASP A 38 -12.87 14.33 28.48
CA ASP A 38 -11.76 15.04 29.11
C ASP A 38 -10.41 14.71 28.42
N ALA A 39 -9.49 14.05 29.13
CA ALA A 39 -8.18 13.63 28.60
C ALA A 39 -8.15 12.15 28.15
N GLU A 40 -9.21 11.39 28.41
CA GLU A 40 -9.28 9.95 28.12
C GLU A 40 -9.90 9.73 26.74
N GLN A 41 -9.25 8.93 25.90
CA GLN A 41 -9.80 8.56 24.59
C GLN A 41 -10.94 7.57 24.76
N VAL A 42 -12.07 7.84 24.13
CA VAL A 42 -13.23 6.94 24.06
C VAL A 42 -13.20 6.28 22.69
N PRO A 43 -12.92 4.96 22.60
CA PRO A 43 -12.83 4.29 21.32
C PRO A 43 -14.20 4.28 20.63
N LEU A 44 -14.20 4.61 19.35
CA LEU A 44 -15.37 4.51 18.47
C LEU A 44 -14.97 3.66 17.27
N ARG A 45 -15.85 2.73 16.86
CA ARG A 45 -15.69 2.07 15.55
C ARG A 45 -15.70 3.13 14.44
N PRO A 46 -14.95 2.97 13.34
CA PRO A 46 -14.83 3.99 12.30
C PRO A 46 -16.18 4.49 11.78
N ARG A 47 -17.15 3.58 11.63
CA ARG A 47 -18.50 3.92 11.19
C ARG A 47 -19.30 4.72 12.22
N VAL A 48 -19.11 4.46 13.51
CA VAL A 48 -19.73 5.20 14.62
C VAL A 48 -19.10 6.60 14.75
N ALA A 49 -17.79 6.71 14.55
CA ALA A 49 -17.11 8.00 14.48
C ALA A 49 -17.56 8.84 13.27
N GLN A 50 -17.78 8.21 12.10
CA GLN A 50 -18.38 8.88 10.94
C GLN A 50 -19.82 9.34 11.23
N LEU A 51 -20.62 8.52 11.91
CA LEU A 51 -21.97 8.88 12.34
C LEU A 51 -21.94 10.08 13.31
N LEU A 52 -21.01 10.10 14.27
CA LEU A 52 -20.81 11.23 15.18
C LEU A 52 -20.37 12.48 14.42
N ALA A 53 -19.39 12.37 13.52
CA ALA A 53 -18.94 13.48 12.69
C ALA A 53 -20.09 14.06 11.85
N TYR A 54 -20.94 13.19 11.28
CA TYR A 54 -22.12 13.60 10.53
C TYR A 54 -23.13 14.36 11.41
N PHE A 55 -23.39 13.89 12.63
CA PHE A 55 -24.26 14.58 13.58
C PHE A 55 -23.70 15.93 14.03
N LEU A 56 -22.40 16.01 14.31
CA LEU A 56 -21.73 17.24 14.73
C LEU A 56 -21.63 18.28 13.61
N ALA A 57 -21.61 17.83 12.34
CA ALA A 57 -21.70 18.71 11.17
C ALA A 57 -23.13 19.24 10.92
N HIS A 58 -24.16 18.57 11.48
CA HIS A 58 -25.57 18.93 11.31
C HIS A 58 -26.29 19.11 12.67
N PRO A 59 -25.77 19.97 13.57
CA PRO A 59 -26.37 20.13 14.90
C PRO A 59 -27.77 20.73 14.78
N ASN A 60 -28.68 20.29 15.64
CA ASN A 60 -30.09 20.68 15.66
C ASN A 60 -30.90 20.38 14.40
N GLN A 61 -30.39 19.58 13.45
CA GLN A 61 -31.13 19.16 12.26
C GLN A 61 -31.68 17.74 12.42
N ILE A 62 -32.91 17.50 11.96
CA ILE A 62 -33.46 16.15 11.88
C ILE A 62 -32.82 15.48 10.66
N VAL A 63 -32.00 14.46 10.90
CA VAL A 63 -31.40 13.63 9.86
C VAL A 63 -32.22 12.36 9.70
N THR A 64 -32.72 12.11 8.49
CA THR A 64 -33.54 10.93 8.21
C THR A 64 -32.72 9.65 8.22
N ARG A 65 -33.39 8.51 8.49
CA ARG A 65 -32.72 7.20 8.44
C ARG A 65 -32.19 6.93 7.05
N GLU A 66 -32.98 7.22 6.03
CA GLU A 66 -32.62 7.07 4.62
C GLU A 66 -31.39 7.91 4.27
N THR A 67 -31.29 9.16 4.76
CA THR A 67 -30.10 9.99 4.57
C THR A 67 -28.86 9.41 5.25
N LEU A 68 -28.98 8.91 6.48
CA LEU A 68 -27.87 8.26 7.17
C LEU A 68 -27.45 6.98 6.46
N LEU A 69 -28.42 6.17 6.01
CA LEU A 69 -28.20 4.94 5.25
C LEU A 69 -27.58 5.24 3.89
N SER A 70 -28.03 6.25 3.14
CA SER A 70 -27.47 6.58 1.83
C SER A 70 -26.08 7.20 1.95
N THR A 71 -25.80 7.92 3.03
CA THR A 71 -24.51 8.62 3.21
C THR A 71 -23.45 7.68 3.77
N LEU A 72 -23.77 6.92 4.82
CA LEU A 72 -22.80 6.11 5.58
C LEU A 72 -22.94 4.60 5.28
N TRP A 73 -24.19 4.16 5.14
CA TRP A 73 -24.72 2.84 4.77
C TRP A 73 -24.66 2.34 3.32
N GLN A 74 -23.89 2.84 2.35
CA GLN A 74 -24.27 2.77 0.91
C GLN A 74 -24.80 1.44 0.29
N HIS A 75 -24.40 0.22 0.71
CA HIS A 75 -24.93 -1.08 0.21
C HIS A 75 -24.92 -2.21 1.28
N GLY A 76 -25.71 -3.28 1.08
CA GLY A 76 -25.79 -4.48 1.95
C GLY A 76 -27.22 -4.87 2.40
N GLU A 77 -27.49 -6.15 2.65
CA GLU A 77 -28.82 -6.66 3.03
C GLU A 77 -29.26 -6.30 4.48
N PHE A 78 -28.33 -5.81 5.32
CA PHE A 78 -28.57 -5.55 6.75
C PHE A 78 -28.34 -4.09 7.20
N ARG A 79 -28.43 -3.12 6.28
CA ARG A 79 -28.08 -1.71 6.54
C ARG A 79 -28.91 -1.07 7.66
N GLU A 80 -30.20 -1.40 7.76
CA GLU A 80 -31.08 -0.83 8.80
C GLU A 80 -30.72 -1.31 10.21
N ALA A 81 -30.36 -2.58 10.34
CA ALA A 81 -29.84 -3.14 11.59
C ALA A 81 -28.50 -2.46 11.96
N ALA A 82 -27.62 -2.27 10.98
CA ALA A 82 -26.32 -1.60 11.18
C ALA A 82 -26.47 -0.13 11.63
N LEU A 83 -27.42 0.63 11.08
CA LEU A 83 -27.72 1.99 11.54
C LEU A 83 -28.22 1.99 12.99
N THR A 84 -29.15 1.09 13.32
CA THR A 84 -29.73 0.98 14.67
C THR A 84 -28.66 0.62 15.71
N GLN A 85 -27.76 -0.31 15.35
CA GLN A 85 -26.63 -0.69 16.17
C GLN A 85 -25.65 0.48 16.37
N SER A 86 -25.34 1.21 15.30
CA SER A 86 -24.41 2.35 15.36
C SER A 86 -24.94 3.51 16.19
N ILE A 87 -26.25 3.76 16.17
CA ILE A 87 -26.91 4.73 17.08
C ILE A 87 -26.82 4.25 18.52
N THR A 88 -27.01 2.94 18.77
CA THR A 88 -26.96 2.36 20.11
C THR A 88 -25.55 2.48 20.70
N GLU A 89 -24.52 2.17 19.92
CA GLU A 89 -23.13 2.29 20.35
C GLU A 89 -22.70 3.74 20.54
N LEU A 90 -23.13 4.65 19.65
CA LEU A 90 -22.83 6.06 19.84
C LEU A 90 -23.42 6.59 21.14
N ARG A 91 -24.65 6.17 21.47
CA ARG A 91 -25.26 6.48 22.76
C ARG A 91 -24.49 5.88 23.93
N GLN A 92 -24.01 4.66 23.83
CA GLN A 92 -23.19 4.05 24.89
C GLN A 92 -21.87 4.80 25.12
N ALA A 93 -21.15 5.16 24.04
CA ALA A 93 -19.91 5.92 24.12
C ALA A 93 -20.11 7.32 24.74
N LEU A 94 -21.25 7.94 24.44
CA LEU A 94 -21.65 9.24 24.99
C LEU A 94 -22.37 9.15 26.35
N LYS A 95 -22.59 7.93 26.87
CA LYS A 95 -23.42 7.65 28.06
C LYS A 95 -24.83 8.29 27.97
N ASP A 96 -25.39 8.34 26.76
CA ASP A 96 -26.67 8.93 26.42
C ASP A 96 -27.84 7.96 26.68
N ASN A 97 -28.92 8.43 27.31
CA ASN A 97 -30.12 7.64 27.55
C ASN A 97 -31.19 7.95 26.49
N ALA A 98 -31.65 6.94 25.75
CA ALA A 98 -32.67 7.10 24.71
C ALA A 98 -34.01 7.67 25.22
N GLN A 99 -34.38 7.42 26.48
CA GLN A 99 -35.62 7.92 27.11
C GLN A 99 -35.48 9.36 27.64
N GLN A 100 -34.25 9.81 27.90
CA GLN A 100 -33.91 11.16 28.35
C GLN A 100 -32.65 11.64 27.60
N PRO A 101 -32.76 11.91 26.28
CA PRO A 101 -31.59 12.14 25.44
C PRO A 101 -30.92 13.47 25.78
N THR A 102 -29.61 13.43 25.97
CA THR A 102 -28.72 14.59 26.12
C THR A 102 -28.04 14.92 24.80
N PHE A 103 -27.72 13.90 23.99
CA PHE A 103 -26.98 14.07 22.74
C PHE A 103 -27.84 13.76 21.51
N ILE A 104 -28.46 12.58 21.45
CA ILE A 104 -29.15 12.10 20.25
C ILE A 104 -30.63 11.89 20.56
N LYS A 105 -31.49 12.76 20.05
CA LYS A 105 -32.94 12.62 20.14
C LYS A 105 -33.47 11.76 18.99
N THR A 106 -34.23 10.71 19.32
CA THR A 106 -34.98 9.95 18.30
C THR A 106 -36.29 10.69 18.01
N ILE A 107 -36.56 10.98 16.74
CA ILE A 107 -37.85 11.50 16.27
C ILE A 107 -38.59 10.33 15.61
N PRO A 108 -39.69 9.83 16.21
CA PRO A 108 -40.43 8.69 15.67
C PRO A 108 -40.77 8.88 14.18
N GLN A 109 -40.52 7.84 13.38
CA GLN A 109 -40.78 7.81 11.92
C GLN A 109 -40.02 8.84 11.07
N GLN A 110 -39.20 9.72 11.64
CA GLN A 110 -38.47 10.74 10.88
C GLN A 110 -36.96 10.55 10.91
N GLY A 111 -36.38 10.11 12.04
CA GLY A 111 -34.93 9.87 12.14
C GLY A 111 -34.34 10.31 13.47
N TYR A 112 -33.16 10.93 13.42
CA TYR A 112 -32.38 11.30 14.60
C TYR A 112 -31.94 12.76 14.53
N GLN A 113 -31.81 13.40 15.69
CA GLN A 113 -31.36 14.77 15.81
C GLN A 113 -30.28 14.88 16.87
N TRP A 114 -29.17 15.54 16.53
CA TRP A 114 -28.18 15.95 17.50
C TRP A 114 -28.66 17.21 18.22
N ILE A 115 -28.83 17.14 19.54
CA ILE A 115 -29.44 18.21 20.36
C ILE A 115 -28.45 18.87 21.32
N CYS A 116 -27.23 18.33 21.45
CA CYS A 116 -26.20 18.93 22.28
C CYS A 116 -25.53 20.10 21.54
N PRO A 117 -25.33 21.28 22.17
CA PRO A 117 -24.53 22.35 21.59
C PRO A 117 -23.11 21.90 21.26
N VAL A 118 -22.58 22.37 20.13
CA VAL A 118 -21.22 22.07 19.65
C VAL A 118 -20.42 23.36 19.52
N GLU A 119 -19.27 23.43 20.18
CA GLU A 119 -18.32 24.54 20.08
C GLU A 119 -17.11 24.12 19.24
N SER A 120 -16.81 24.84 18.16
CA SER A 120 -15.56 24.64 17.43
C SER A 120 -14.45 25.46 18.10
N ARG A 121 -13.40 24.79 18.61
CA ARG A 121 -12.18 25.47 19.07
C ARG A 121 -11.07 25.24 18.06
N THR A 122 -10.69 26.32 17.38
CA THR A 122 -9.46 26.37 16.57
C THR A 122 -8.27 26.58 17.48
N PHE A 123 -7.33 25.63 17.47
CA PHE A 123 -6.03 25.82 18.10
C PHE A 123 -5.02 26.25 17.05
N THR A 124 -4.41 27.42 17.24
CA THR A 124 -3.21 27.83 16.50
C THR A 124 -2.00 27.14 17.13
N THR A 125 -1.46 26.13 16.46
CA THR A 125 -0.16 25.55 16.82
C THR A 125 0.94 26.49 16.34
N PHE A 126 1.62 27.15 17.27
CA PHE A 126 2.85 27.87 16.97
C PHE A 126 4.01 26.88 16.93
N LYS A 127 4.71 26.79 15.79
CA LYS A 127 6.04 26.18 15.74
C LYS A 127 7.01 27.09 16.51
N LEU A 128 7.49 26.62 17.66
CA LEU A 128 8.56 27.29 18.40
C LEU A 128 9.89 27.03 17.69
N THR A 129 10.43 28.07 17.06
CA THR A 129 11.78 28.08 16.51
C THR A 129 12.83 28.13 17.60
N THR A 130 13.83 27.30 17.42
CA THR A 130 15.09 27.11 18.14
C THR A 130 15.76 28.42 18.57
N THR A 131 15.65 28.79 19.84
CA THR A 131 16.66 29.56 20.58
C THR A 131 16.29 29.55 22.06
N ILE A 132 17.03 28.78 22.86
CA ILE A 132 17.52 29.04 24.22
C ILE A 132 18.11 27.70 24.69
N LYS A 133 19.38 27.47 24.32
CA LYS A 133 20.30 26.62 25.08
C LYS A 133 21.25 27.58 25.78
N ALA A 134 20.96 27.92 27.03
CA ALA A 134 21.98 28.37 27.97
C ALA A 134 21.42 28.23 29.38
N MET A 135 22.19 27.56 30.24
CA MET A 135 21.96 27.32 31.66
C MET A 135 21.02 26.17 32.02
N LEU A 136 21.58 24.96 32.03
CA LEU A 136 21.75 24.15 33.26
C LEU A 136 22.43 22.82 32.90
N VAL A 137 23.74 22.88 32.71
CA VAL A 137 24.63 21.72 32.79
C VAL A 137 25.30 21.76 34.16
N VAL A 138 24.62 21.25 35.18
CA VAL A 138 25.25 20.66 36.37
C VAL A 138 24.27 19.62 36.92
N GLY A 139 24.54 18.34 36.65
CA GLY A 139 23.89 17.23 37.37
C GLY A 139 23.05 16.27 36.52
N ALA A 140 23.67 15.50 35.61
CA ALA A 140 23.17 14.18 35.19
C ALA A 140 24.19 13.43 34.32
N VAL A 141 25.42 13.25 34.80
CA VAL A 141 26.49 12.49 34.11
C VAL A 141 26.30 10.97 34.21
N ALA A 142 25.15 10.46 34.64
CA ALA A 142 24.94 9.02 34.87
C ALA A 142 23.80 8.36 34.06
N LEU A 143 23.04 9.12 33.25
CA LEU A 143 21.96 8.55 32.40
C LEU A 143 22.20 8.71 30.88
N SER A 144 23.37 9.22 30.49
CA SER A 144 23.72 9.47 29.09
C SER A 144 24.25 8.24 28.33
N GLY A 145 24.53 7.12 29.01
CA GLY A 145 25.12 5.93 28.35
C GLY A 145 24.14 5.10 27.53
N VAL A 146 22.84 5.08 27.90
CA VAL A 146 21.82 4.22 27.25
C VAL A 146 20.88 5.04 26.37
N ALA A 147 20.57 6.28 26.77
CA ALA A 147 19.80 7.17 25.91
C ALA A 147 20.60 7.62 24.67
N ALA A 148 21.92 7.81 24.78
CA ALA A 148 22.74 8.19 23.63
C ALA A 148 22.90 7.04 22.61
N SER A 149 23.00 5.78 23.05
CA SER A 149 23.09 4.64 22.13
C SER A 149 21.76 4.38 21.40
N VAL A 150 20.61 4.58 22.05
CA VAL A 150 19.29 4.43 21.42
C VAL A 150 18.92 5.62 20.52
N TYR A 151 19.36 6.85 20.84
CA TYR A 151 19.13 8.03 19.97
C TYR A 151 20.10 8.11 18.78
N LEU A 152 21.34 7.62 18.93
CA LEU A 152 22.34 7.62 17.85
C LEU A 152 22.10 6.52 16.82
N VAL A 153 21.44 5.41 17.20
CA VAL A 153 21.09 4.33 16.25
C VAL A 153 19.82 4.65 15.45
N SER A 154 18.98 5.61 15.88
CA SER A 154 17.68 5.87 15.26
C SER A 154 17.51 7.20 14.51
N SER A 155 18.52 8.07 14.39
CA SER A 155 18.27 9.41 13.80
C SER A 155 19.44 10.14 13.12
N SER A 156 20.42 9.42 12.58
CA SER A 156 21.28 10.04 11.56
C SER A 156 20.74 9.73 10.17
N ALA A 157 19.91 10.63 9.62
CA ALA A 157 19.76 10.71 8.17
C ALA A 157 21.16 10.64 7.53
N PRO A 158 21.35 9.92 6.41
CA PRO A 158 22.66 9.76 5.81
C PRO A 158 23.29 11.15 5.59
N VAL A 159 24.62 11.24 5.73
CA VAL A 159 25.37 12.51 5.62
C VAL A 159 24.98 13.29 4.36
N VAL A 160 24.68 12.58 3.27
CA VAL A 160 24.17 13.14 2.00
C VAL A 160 22.85 13.91 2.16
N ALA A 161 21.89 13.39 2.92
CA ALA A 161 20.61 14.08 3.18
C ALA A 161 20.81 15.38 3.98
N ARG A 162 21.87 15.45 4.80
CA ARG A 162 22.23 16.68 5.54
C ARG A 162 22.94 17.70 4.64
N VAL A 163 23.80 17.25 3.73
CA VAL A 163 24.54 18.10 2.79
C VAL A 163 23.62 18.70 1.72
N GLN A 164 22.62 17.96 1.24
CA GLN A 164 21.65 18.47 0.26
C GLN A 164 20.58 19.39 0.88
N ALA A 165 20.31 19.29 2.17
CA ALA A 165 19.35 20.18 2.86
C ALA A 165 19.79 21.66 2.94
N GLU A 166 21.05 21.97 2.60
CA GLU A 166 21.56 23.34 2.50
C GLU A 166 21.37 23.97 1.11
N GLN A 167 21.04 23.20 0.07
CA GLN A 167 20.83 23.69 -1.29
C GLN A 167 19.37 24.08 -1.54
N ASP A 168 19.14 25.07 -2.41
CA ASP A 168 17.79 25.42 -2.84
C ASP A 168 17.17 24.26 -3.64
N SER A 169 15.94 23.88 -3.27
CA SER A 169 15.21 22.83 -3.99
C SER A 169 14.65 23.34 -5.32
N LEU A 170 14.76 22.54 -6.38
CA LEU A 170 14.31 22.89 -7.73
C LEU A 170 13.46 21.78 -8.36
N ILE A 171 12.30 22.15 -8.88
CA ILE A 171 11.46 21.32 -9.74
C ILE A 171 11.69 21.74 -11.19
N ILE A 172 12.06 20.79 -12.06
CA ILE A 172 12.05 20.98 -13.50
C ILE A 172 10.75 20.37 -14.01
N VAL A 173 9.78 21.23 -14.34
CA VAL A 173 8.45 20.80 -14.76
C VAL A 173 8.56 20.18 -16.16
N PRO A 174 7.87 19.05 -16.45
CA PRO A 174 7.82 18.48 -17.79
C PRO A 174 7.47 19.55 -18.82
N MET A 175 8.24 19.60 -19.90
CA MET A 175 8.09 20.64 -20.93
C MET A 175 6.72 20.52 -21.60
N VAL A 176 6.02 21.64 -21.73
CA VAL A 176 4.76 21.70 -22.49
C VAL A 176 5.09 21.71 -23.98
N ASN A 177 4.66 20.69 -24.70
CA ASN A 177 4.82 20.58 -26.16
C ASN A 177 3.63 21.25 -26.86
N GLU A 178 3.80 22.48 -27.32
CA GLU A 178 2.78 23.24 -28.08
C GLU A 178 3.05 23.23 -29.59
N THR A 179 3.94 22.34 -30.06
CA THR A 179 4.27 22.21 -31.50
C THR A 179 3.14 21.62 -32.34
N GLY A 180 2.10 21.06 -31.71
CA GLY A 180 1.02 20.34 -32.38
C GLY A 180 1.43 18.97 -32.93
N VAL A 181 2.69 18.55 -32.73
CA VAL A 181 3.23 17.28 -33.20
C VAL A 181 3.71 16.48 -31.99
N GLN A 182 2.99 15.42 -31.63
CA GLN A 182 3.33 14.57 -30.47
C GLN A 182 4.72 13.92 -30.63
N ALA A 183 5.13 13.61 -31.86
CA ALA A 183 6.44 13.05 -32.17
C ALA A 183 7.62 13.99 -31.84
N ASN A 184 7.37 15.23 -31.40
CA ASN A 184 8.39 16.16 -30.92
C ASN A 184 8.55 16.12 -29.38
N ALA A 185 7.68 15.43 -28.66
CA ALA A 185 7.69 15.41 -27.19
C ALA A 185 8.98 14.82 -26.59
N TRP A 186 9.63 13.88 -27.28
CA TRP A 186 10.94 13.33 -26.88
C TRP A 186 12.01 14.40 -26.64
N TRP A 187 11.94 15.53 -27.34
CA TRP A 187 12.90 16.62 -27.17
C TRP A 187 12.79 17.27 -25.78
N GLY A 188 11.58 17.32 -25.22
CA GLY A 188 11.36 17.75 -23.83
C GLY A 188 12.04 16.83 -22.82
N TYR A 189 11.97 15.52 -23.04
CA TYR A 189 12.68 14.53 -22.20
C TYR A 189 14.20 14.67 -22.30
N ALA A 190 14.72 14.92 -23.50
CA ALA A 190 16.15 15.14 -23.74
C ALA A 190 16.65 16.41 -23.04
N LEU A 191 15.95 17.53 -23.23
CA LEU A 191 16.29 18.80 -22.61
C LEU A 191 16.19 18.74 -21.08
N GLU A 192 15.15 18.12 -20.53
CA GLU A 192 15.01 17.93 -19.09
C GLU A 192 16.18 17.12 -18.53
N ALA A 193 16.57 16.02 -19.19
CA ALA A 193 17.69 15.20 -18.75
C ALA A 193 19.01 15.99 -18.71
N ALA A 194 19.30 16.78 -19.75
CA ALA A 194 20.46 17.65 -19.79
C ALA A 194 20.42 18.70 -18.66
N LEU A 195 19.28 19.38 -18.47
CA LEU A 195 19.11 20.37 -17.40
C LEU A 195 19.34 19.75 -16.02
N ARG A 196 18.79 18.56 -15.76
CA ARG A 196 19.03 17.84 -14.49
C ARG A 196 20.51 17.55 -14.29
N GLN A 197 21.19 17.05 -15.32
CA GLN A 197 22.61 16.72 -15.23
C GLN A 197 23.48 17.94 -14.88
N HIS A 198 23.18 19.11 -15.43
CA HIS A 198 23.93 20.35 -15.15
C HIS A 198 23.55 20.96 -13.79
N LEU A 199 22.27 20.93 -13.41
CA LEU A 199 21.76 21.63 -12.23
C LEU A 199 21.90 20.83 -10.92
N GLN A 200 22.06 19.50 -10.97
CA GLN A 200 22.16 18.64 -9.78
C GLN A 200 23.34 18.98 -8.84
N SER A 201 24.35 19.71 -9.33
CA SER A 201 25.50 20.13 -8.52
C SER A 201 25.23 21.36 -7.64
N HIS A 202 24.25 22.20 -8.03
CA HIS A 202 23.96 23.48 -7.38
C HIS A 202 22.58 23.50 -6.72
N TYR A 203 21.64 22.70 -7.22
CA TYR A 203 20.28 22.59 -6.69
C TYR A 203 20.00 21.20 -6.17
N GLN A 204 19.20 21.13 -5.11
CA GLN A 204 18.56 19.89 -4.72
C GLN A 204 17.39 19.63 -5.68
N LEU A 205 17.64 18.86 -6.74
CA LEU A 205 16.61 18.53 -7.71
C LEU A 205 15.54 17.65 -7.07
N VAL A 206 14.30 18.11 -7.16
CA VAL A 206 13.14 17.35 -6.69
C VAL A 206 12.94 16.13 -7.61
N PRO A 207 12.84 14.92 -7.02
CA PRO A 207 12.51 13.70 -7.75
C PRO A 207 11.15 13.78 -8.46
N ARG A 208 11.03 13.19 -9.66
CA ARG A 208 9.76 13.17 -10.41
C ARG A 208 8.61 12.54 -9.62
N SER A 209 8.93 11.54 -8.80
CA SER A 209 7.98 10.84 -7.92
C SER A 209 7.28 11.77 -6.91
N GLN A 210 7.88 12.92 -6.58
CA GLN A 210 7.33 13.90 -5.64
C GLN A 210 6.56 15.04 -6.34
N TYR A 211 6.50 15.06 -7.67
CA TYR A 211 5.85 16.14 -8.43
C TYR A 211 4.36 16.31 -8.14
N PRO A 212 3.56 15.22 -8.05
CA PRO A 212 2.15 15.34 -7.71
C PRO A 212 1.90 16.09 -6.40
N GLU A 213 2.80 15.95 -5.42
CA GLU A 213 2.65 16.52 -4.08
C GLU A 213 2.97 18.01 -4.03
N LEU A 214 3.87 18.46 -4.90
CA LEU A 214 4.42 19.82 -4.90
C LEU A 214 3.79 20.72 -5.96
N ALA A 215 2.89 20.17 -6.78
CA ALA A 215 2.30 20.84 -7.92
C ALA A 215 1.49 22.09 -7.55
N GLU A 216 0.73 22.08 -6.45
CA GLU A 216 -0.32 23.11 -6.25
C GLU A 216 -0.02 24.24 -5.25
N ASN A 217 0.92 24.14 -4.29
CA ASN A 217 1.17 25.22 -3.30
C ASN A 217 2.54 25.18 -2.60
N SER A 218 3.60 24.70 -3.26
CA SER A 218 4.93 24.62 -2.65
C SER A 218 5.76 25.89 -2.89
N ALA A 219 6.47 26.37 -1.87
CA ALA A 219 7.48 27.45 -1.97
C ALA A 219 8.76 27.00 -2.70
N VAL A 220 8.70 25.87 -3.40
CA VAL A 220 9.83 25.27 -4.11
C VAL A 220 10.00 25.97 -5.45
N ASN A 221 11.25 26.25 -5.83
CA ASN A 221 11.52 26.90 -7.09
C ASN A 221 11.13 25.99 -8.26
N LYS A 222 10.49 26.55 -9.29
CA LYS A 222 10.02 25.83 -10.47
C LYS A 222 10.69 26.39 -11.72
N LEU A 223 11.25 25.50 -12.54
CA LEU A 223 11.69 25.78 -13.90
C LEU A 223 10.63 25.21 -14.85
N THR A 224 9.89 26.08 -15.52
CA THR A 224 8.85 25.67 -16.49
C THR A 224 9.33 25.95 -17.91
N LEU A 225 9.08 24.99 -18.79
CA LEU A 225 9.52 25.03 -20.19
C LEU A 225 8.32 24.83 -21.12
N SER A 226 8.28 25.56 -22.22
CA SER A 226 7.25 25.49 -23.25
C SER A 226 7.88 25.62 -24.63
N LEU A 227 7.52 24.73 -25.56
CA LEU A 227 8.05 24.75 -26.92
C LEU A 227 6.93 25.02 -27.93
N LYS A 228 7.01 26.17 -28.61
CA LYS A 228 6.05 26.61 -29.64
C LYS A 228 6.68 26.57 -31.04
N PRO A 229 5.91 26.27 -32.09
CA PRO A 229 6.40 26.35 -33.47
C PRO A 229 6.35 27.81 -33.94
N ILE A 230 7.43 28.29 -34.59
CA ILE A 230 7.48 29.60 -35.24
C ILE A 230 8.08 29.45 -36.63
N GLN A 231 7.22 29.56 -37.65
CA GLN A 231 7.60 29.40 -39.06
C GLN A 231 8.31 28.05 -39.32
N GLN A 232 9.63 28.05 -39.58
CA GLN A 232 10.46 26.85 -39.82
C GLN A 232 11.34 26.48 -38.61
N ARG A 233 11.10 27.11 -37.45
CA ARG A 233 11.89 26.99 -36.22
C ARG A 233 10.97 26.76 -35.02
N PHE A 234 11.55 26.70 -33.83
CA PHE A 234 10.83 26.60 -32.58
C PHE A 234 11.26 27.70 -31.60
N LEU A 235 10.33 28.13 -30.76
CA LEU A 235 10.57 29.04 -29.65
C LEU A 235 10.44 28.28 -28.35
N LEU A 236 11.55 28.14 -27.64
CA LEU A 236 11.59 27.64 -26.28
C LEU A 236 11.42 28.81 -25.31
N SER A 237 10.28 28.86 -24.64
CA SER A 237 10.04 29.78 -23.52
C SER A 237 10.39 29.08 -22.21
N VAL A 238 11.21 29.71 -21.38
CA VAL A 238 11.61 29.19 -20.07
C VAL A 238 11.40 30.24 -19.00
N THR A 239 10.81 29.84 -17.87
CA THR A 239 10.57 30.72 -16.73
C THR A 239 11.05 30.11 -15.42
N TYR A 240 11.66 30.95 -14.57
CA TYR A 240 12.17 30.60 -13.24
C TYR A 240 11.97 31.78 -12.28
N GLY A 241 11.00 31.66 -11.36
CA GLY A 241 10.58 32.79 -10.54
C GLY A 241 10.13 33.98 -11.41
N ASP A 242 10.71 35.16 -11.18
CA ASP A 242 10.46 36.37 -12.00
C ASP A 242 11.31 36.44 -13.27
N LYS A 243 12.21 35.48 -13.50
CA LYS A 243 13.09 35.45 -14.67
C LYS A 243 12.41 34.71 -15.81
N GLN A 244 12.51 35.25 -17.03
CA GLN A 244 12.04 34.63 -18.26
C GLN A 244 13.11 34.73 -19.34
N SER A 245 13.20 33.69 -20.17
CA SER A 245 14.09 33.63 -21.32
C SER A 245 13.34 33.00 -22.51
N GLU A 246 13.67 33.46 -23.71
CA GLU A 246 13.17 32.93 -24.97
C GLU A 246 14.35 32.57 -25.87
N ILE A 247 14.41 31.31 -26.27
CA ILE A 247 15.51 30.76 -27.08
C ILE A 247 14.92 30.24 -28.38
N ILE A 248 15.50 30.67 -29.51
CA ILE A 248 15.16 30.14 -30.82
C ILE A 248 15.94 28.84 -31.00
N VAL A 249 15.20 27.76 -31.22
CA VAL A 249 15.74 26.44 -31.57
C VAL A 249 15.53 26.28 -33.08
N GLU A 250 16.61 26.19 -33.84
CA GLU A 250 16.52 26.14 -35.30
C GLU A 250 15.91 24.82 -35.74
N GLN A 251 16.35 23.71 -35.13
CA GLN A 251 15.89 22.36 -35.43
C GLN A 251 15.89 21.49 -34.16
N LEU A 252 14.98 20.52 -34.04
CA LEU A 252 14.90 19.67 -32.84
C LEU A 252 15.96 18.58 -32.79
N ASP A 253 16.71 18.37 -33.87
CA ASP A 253 17.96 17.62 -33.87
C ASP A 253 19.17 18.50 -33.49
N GLU A 254 18.98 19.74 -33.03
CA GLU A 254 20.06 20.51 -32.41
C GLU A 254 20.46 19.93 -31.04
N SER A 255 21.72 20.18 -30.65
CA SER A 255 22.29 19.69 -29.40
C SER A 255 21.53 20.25 -28.19
N PHE A 256 20.64 19.44 -27.61
CA PHE A 256 19.88 19.77 -26.40
C PHE A 256 20.80 20.10 -25.21
N GLU A 257 22.03 19.60 -25.19
CA GLU A 257 23.08 19.99 -24.22
C GLU A 257 23.48 21.47 -24.35
N ALA A 258 23.65 21.94 -25.60
CA ALA A 258 23.96 23.35 -25.86
C ALA A 258 22.77 24.24 -25.47
N ILE A 259 21.54 23.81 -25.78
CA ILE A 259 20.32 24.53 -25.38
C ILE A 259 20.18 24.55 -23.86
N ALA A 260 20.42 23.46 -23.15
CA ALA A 260 20.40 23.43 -21.68
C ALA A 260 21.43 24.42 -21.08
N THR A 261 22.62 24.48 -21.66
CA THR A 261 23.68 25.42 -21.25
C THR A 261 23.25 26.87 -21.47
N GLU A 262 22.63 27.17 -22.61
CA GLU A 262 22.07 28.48 -22.95
C GLU A 262 20.98 28.90 -21.95
N VAL A 263 20.04 27.99 -21.62
CA VAL A 263 18.99 28.22 -20.62
C VAL A 263 19.59 28.60 -19.26
N ILE A 264 20.58 27.81 -18.80
CA ILE A 264 21.25 28.03 -17.50
C ILE A 264 21.96 29.38 -17.47
N ALA A 265 22.62 29.76 -18.57
CA ALA A 265 23.33 31.03 -18.70
C ALA A 265 22.36 32.22 -18.71
N GLN A 266 21.30 32.18 -19.53
CA GLN A 266 20.35 33.28 -19.66
C GLN A 266 19.51 33.51 -18.39
N LEU A 267 19.16 32.45 -17.66
CA LEU A 267 18.47 32.57 -16.38
C LEU A 267 19.41 32.83 -15.19
N ALA A 268 20.73 32.86 -15.42
CA ALA A 268 21.76 33.03 -14.41
C ALA A 268 21.54 32.09 -13.21
N LEU A 269 21.43 30.78 -13.47
CA LEU A 269 21.14 29.75 -12.46
C LEU A 269 22.37 29.35 -11.63
N GLY A 270 23.48 30.11 -11.70
CA GLY A 270 24.63 29.97 -10.80
C GLY A 270 25.65 28.89 -11.16
N VAL A 271 25.47 28.18 -12.29
CA VAL A 271 26.40 27.15 -12.76
C VAL A 271 27.44 27.75 -13.72
N ASP A 272 28.72 27.44 -13.55
CA ASP A 272 29.77 27.85 -14.49
C ASP A 272 29.66 27.03 -15.80
N THR A 273 29.12 27.66 -16.85
CA THR A 273 28.85 27.04 -18.15
C THR A 273 30.08 26.97 -19.07
N LYS A 274 31.24 27.48 -18.63
CA LYS A 274 32.45 27.62 -19.46
C LYS A 274 33.13 26.29 -19.87
N THR A 275 32.71 25.16 -19.29
CA THR A 275 33.31 23.83 -19.53
C THR A 275 32.41 22.86 -20.29
N ALA A 276 31.21 23.29 -20.75
CA ALA A 276 30.33 22.43 -21.54
C ALA A 276 31.00 22.07 -22.87
N LYS A 277 31.49 20.83 -22.99
CA LYS A 277 31.95 20.29 -24.27
C LYS A 277 30.78 20.35 -25.26
N LYS A 278 31.01 20.89 -26.47
CA LYS A 278 30.12 20.66 -27.62
C LYS A 278 30.01 19.16 -27.84
N SER A 279 28.99 18.53 -27.26
CA SER A 279 28.61 17.16 -27.55
C SER A 279 28.00 17.17 -28.95
N SER A 280 28.64 16.50 -29.91
CA SER A 280 28.08 16.30 -31.24
C SER A 280 26.84 15.43 -31.10
N LEU A 281 25.70 15.94 -31.54
CA LEU A 281 24.44 15.20 -31.50
C LEU A 281 24.60 13.87 -32.25
N ASN A 282 24.28 12.77 -31.57
CA ASN A 282 24.31 11.43 -32.15
C ASN A 282 22.87 10.97 -32.35
N LEU A 283 22.53 10.48 -33.55
CA LEU A 283 21.21 9.95 -33.89
C LEU A 283 20.74 8.88 -32.88
N ALA A 284 21.67 8.11 -32.31
CA ALA A 284 21.40 7.14 -31.26
C ALA A 284 20.78 7.76 -29.98
N MET A 285 21.16 9.01 -29.63
CA MET A 285 20.59 9.71 -28.48
C MET A 285 19.14 10.15 -28.74
N ASN A 286 18.81 10.51 -29.99
CA ASN A 286 17.44 10.84 -30.36
C ASN A 286 16.54 9.62 -30.20
N ASP A 287 16.98 8.45 -30.67
CA ASP A 287 16.22 7.22 -30.53
C ASP A 287 16.13 6.78 -29.06
N TYR A 288 17.19 6.96 -28.26
CA TYR A 288 17.12 6.72 -26.82
C TYR A 288 16.02 7.57 -26.15
N TYR A 289 15.98 8.89 -26.38
CA TYR A 289 14.96 9.74 -25.76
C TYR A 289 13.56 9.54 -26.33
N ARG A 290 13.43 9.13 -27.60
CA ARG A 290 12.15 8.64 -28.14
C ARG A 290 11.70 7.38 -27.43
N GLY A 291 12.62 6.47 -27.11
CA GLY A 291 12.36 5.30 -26.27
C GLY A 291 11.87 5.70 -24.88
N VAL A 292 12.54 6.67 -24.24
CA VAL A 292 12.12 7.19 -22.92
C VAL A 292 10.72 7.81 -22.99
N GLN A 293 10.44 8.66 -23.98
CA GLN A 293 9.11 9.23 -24.19
C GLN A 293 8.06 8.12 -24.36
N ALA A 294 8.31 7.19 -25.29
CA ALA A 294 7.40 6.09 -25.56
C ALA A 294 7.15 5.24 -24.32
N LEU A 295 8.15 4.99 -23.49
CA LEU A 295 7.99 4.21 -22.26
C LEU A 295 7.08 4.90 -21.23
N ASN A 296 7.09 6.23 -21.19
CA ASN A 296 6.29 7.03 -20.26
C ASN A 296 4.85 7.24 -20.77
N GLU A 297 4.67 7.47 -22.07
CA GLU A 297 3.38 7.89 -22.65
C GLU A 297 2.64 6.75 -23.36
N GLN A 298 3.35 5.90 -24.10
CA GLN A 298 2.79 5.01 -25.15
C GLN A 298 2.95 3.51 -24.85
N GLY A 299 3.87 3.14 -23.96
CA GLY A 299 4.09 1.77 -23.50
C GLY A 299 5.39 1.12 -23.96
N PRO A 300 5.74 -0.03 -23.34
CA PRO A 300 7.01 -0.71 -23.49
C PRO A 300 7.25 -1.28 -24.90
N GLN A 301 6.19 -1.64 -25.64
CA GLN A 301 6.32 -2.24 -26.97
C GLN A 301 6.96 -1.26 -27.98
N LEU A 302 6.48 -0.01 -28.00
CA LEU A 302 7.01 1.03 -28.88
C LEU A 302 8.38 1.51 -28.38
N ALA A 303 8.53 1.67 -27.05
CA ALA A 303 9.80 2.01 -26.44
C ALA A 303 10.91 1.02 -26.80
N LYS A 304 10.60 -0.28 -26.81
CA LYS A 304 11.54 -1.35 -27.20
C LYS A 304 12.14 -1.10 -28.58
N ALA A 305 11.32 -0.76 -29.57
CA ALA A 305 11.77 -0.54 -30.94
C ALA A 305 12.77 0.63 -31.03
N TYR A 306 12.50 1.72 -30.30
CA TYR A 306 13.41 2.86 -30.23
C TYR A 306 14.72 2.53 -29.52
N PHE A 307 14.69 1.82 -28.39
CA PHE A 307 15.92 1.43 -27.72
C PHE A 307 16.72 0.39 -28.53
N GLU A 308 16.07 -0.51 -29.26
CA GLU A 308 16.74 -1.42 -30.21
C GLU A 308 17.43 -0.63 -31.33
N ALA A 309 16.78 0.39 -31.88
CA ALA A 309 17.40 1.30 -32.85
C ALA A 309 18.61 2.06 -32.25
N ALA A 310 18.49 2.54 -31.01
CA ALA A 310 19.59 3.21 -30.31
C ALA A 310 20.79 2.27 -30.08
N VAL A 311 20.56 1.03 -29.63
CA VAL A 311 21.62 0.02 -29.44
C VAL A 311 22.22 -0.44 -30.77
N ALA A 312 21.44 -0.53 -31.85
CA ALA A 312 21.97 -0.87 -33.16
C ALA A 312 22.95 0.19 -33.71
N GLN A 313 22.73 1.45 -33.37
CA GLN A 313 23.60 2.57 -33.77
C GLN A 313 24.78 2.77 -32.82
N MET A 314 24.56 2.59 -31.51
CA MET A 314 25.55 2.74 -30.46
C MET A 314 25.51 1.53 -29.52
N PRO A 315 26.13 0.41 -29.91
CA PRO A 315 26.12 -0.82 -29.11
C PRO A 315 26.67 -0.65 -27.70
N GLU A 316 27.54 0.33 -27.46
CA GLU A 316 28.15 0.66 -26.17
C GLU A 316 27.29 1.56 -25.26
N HIS A 317 26.13 2.03 -25.73
CA HIS A 317 25.23 2.89 -24.93
C HIS A 317 24.55 2.09 -23.82
N LEU A 318 25.14 2.12 -22.62
CA LEU A 318 24.73 1.32 -21.48
C LEU A 318 23.28 1.58 -21.07
N GLU A 319 22.85 2.84 -21.08
CA GLU A 319 21.49 3.26 -20.78
C GLU A 319 20.47 2.53 -21.67
N SER A 320 20.65 2.55 -23.00
CA SER A 320 19.73 1.85 -23.91
C SER A 320 19.73 0.33 -23.69
N GLN A 321 20.89 -0.27 -23.40
CA GLN A 321 20.97 -1.70 -23.10
C GLN A 321 20.19 -2.06 -21.82
N MET A 322 20.32 -1.23 -20.78
CA MET A 322 19.62 -1.39 -19.51
C MET A 322 18.11 -1.25 -19.66
N GLU A 323 17.64 -0.22 -20.37
CA GLU A 323 16.21 -0.03 -20.65
C GLU A 323 15.63 -1.21 -21.45
N LEU A 324 16.37 -1.75 -22.42
CA LEU A 324 15.97 -2.96 -23.15
C LEU A 324 15.88 -4.20 -22.26
N ALA A 325 16.87 -4.41 -21.39
CA ALA A 325 16.85 -5.53 -20.45
C ALA A 325 15.60 -5.46 -19.57
N GLN A 326 15.27 -4.27 -19.07
CA GLN A 326 14.08 -4.04 -18.26
C GLN A 326 12.78 -4.27 -19.03
N ILE A 327 12.66 -3.71 -20.24
CA ILE A 327 11.48 -3.84 -21.08
C ILE A 327 11.23 -5.30 -21.49
N CYS A 328 12.29 -6.07 -21.78
CA CYS A 328 12.17 -7.49 -22.12
C CYS A 328 11.39 -8.27 -21.07
N TRP A 329 11.77 -8.20 -19.79
CA TRP A 329 11.05 -8.95 -18.76
C TRP A 329 9.68 -8.34 -18.44
N GLN A 330 9.51 -7.02 -18.53
CA GLN A 330 8.18 -6.38 -18.39
C GLN A 330 7.17 -6.88 -19.44
N LEU A 331 7.65 -7.23 -20.64
CA LEU A 331 6.88 -7.88 -21.70
C LEU A 331 6.76 -9.41 -21.56
N GLY A 332 7.40 -10.00 -20.54
CA GLY A 332 7.41 -11.44 -20.25
C GLY A 332 8.49 -12.25 -20.98
N ASP A 333 9.43 -11.58 -21.66
CA ASP A 333 10.58 -12.19 -22.34
C ASP A 333 11.78 -12.29 -21.38
N ILE A 334 11.73 -13.30 -20.50
CA ILE A 334 12.73 -13.55 -19.46
C ILE A 334 14.08 -13.91 -20.08
N ASP A 335 14.10 -14.77 -21.10
CA ASP A 335 15.34 -15.26 -21.70
C ASP A 335 16.15 -14.14 -22.36
N SER A 336 15.46 -13.20 -23.02
CA SER A 336 16.13 -12.01 -23.56
C SER A 336 16.57 -11.05 -22.45
N ALA A 337 15.78 -10.88 -21.38
CA ALA A 337 16.16 -10.04 -20.25
C ALA A 337 17.42 -10.58 -19.54
N THR A 338 17.46 -11.88 -19.22
CA THR A 338 18.62 -12.55 -18.61
C THR A 338 19.88 -12.34 -19.44
N ARG A 339 19.83 -12.70 -20.74
CA ARG A 339 20.97 -12.54 -21.64
C ARG A 339 21.46 -11.09 -21.71
N ARG A 340 20.54 -10.12 -21.74
CA ARG A 340 20.89 -8.70 -21.78
C ARG A 340 21.56 -8.24 -20.49
N PHE A 341 21.01 -8.57 -19.33
CA PHE A 341 21.63 -8.21 -18.04
C PHE A 341 23.05 -8.82 -17.93
N GLU A 342 23.23 -10.08 -18.30
CA GLU A 342 24.53 -10.76 -18.23
C GLU A 342 25.59 -10.19 -19.19
N GLN A 343 25.17 -9.58 -20.31
CA GLN A 343 26.08 -9.01 -21.30
C GLN A 343 26.49 -7.56 -21.02
N ILE A 344 25.79 -6.85 -20.13
CA ILE A 344 26.10 -5.46 -19.80
C ILE A 344 27.45 -5.41 -19.04
N SER A 345 28.42 -4.72 -19.63
CA SER A 345 29.71 -4.44 -18.98
C SER A 345 29.68 -3.09 -18.26
N LEU A 346 29.98 -3.09 -16.97
CA LEU A 346 30.00 -1.87 -16.14
C LEU A 346 31.37 -1.18 -16.08
N SER A 347 32.34 -1.62 -16.88
CA SER A 347 33.73 -1.12 -16.79
C SER A 347 33.84 0.39 -17.06
N SER A 348 33.06 0.91 -18.01
CA SER A 348 32.98 2.33 -18.36
C SER A 348 31.83 3.08 -17.68
N ALA A 349 31.01 2.38 -16.89
CA ALA A 349 29.80 2.96 -16.30
C ALA A 349 30.14 3.99 -15.22
N SER A 350 29.43 5.12 -15.24
CA SER A 350 29.40 6.08 -14.13
C SER A 350 28.88 5.42 -12.85
N ILE A 351 29.20 5.98 -11.68
CA ILE A 351 28.75 5.43 -10.39
C ILE A 351 27.21 5.39 -10.32
N ALA A 352 26.53 6.44 -10.81
CA ALA A 352 25.07 6.50 -10.88
C ALA A 352 24.49 5.45 -11.85
N THR A 353 25.13 5.24 -13.01
CA THR A 353 24.73 4.20 -13.98
C THR A 353 24.87 2.80 -13.37
N ARG A 354 25.95 2.54 -12.61
CA ARG A 354 26.13 1.27 -11.87
C ARG A 354 25.04 1.05 -10.82
N ALA A 355 24.72 2.08 -10.03
CA ALA A 355 23.64 2.01 -9.05
C ALA A 355 22.32 1.63 -9.71
N ARG A 356 21.94 2.31 -10.81
CA ARG A 356 20.73 1.99 -11.58
C ARG A 356 20.74 0.58 -12.18
N TYR A 357 21.88 0.12 -12.70
CA TYR A 357 22.01 -1.25 -13.23
C TYR A 357 21.69 -2.28 -12.13
N HIS A 358 22.31 -2.13 -10.96
CA HIS A 358 22.08 -3.03 -9.85
C HIS A 358 20.62 -2.97 -9.35
N LEU A 359 19.97 -1.81 -9.36
CA LEU A 359 18.53 -1.71 -9.09
C LEU A 359 17.70 -2.50 -10.11
N TYR A 360 17.93 -2.31 -11.41
CA TYR A 360 17.16 -2.99 -12.45
C TYR A 360 17.35 -4.50 -12.41
N TYR A 361 18.58 -4.96 -12.20
CA TYR A 361 18.87 -6.38 -12.13
C TYR A 361 18.32 -7.01 -10.84
N GLY A 362 18.39 -6.30 -9.73
CA GLY A 362 17.80 -6.73 -8.47
C GLY A 362 16.26 -6.83 -8.52
N GLU A 363 15.59 -5.88 -9.17
CA GLU A 363 14.14 -5.95 -9.44
C GLU A 363 13.78 -7.15 -10.31
N PHE A 364 14.59 -7.47 -11.33
CA PHE A 364 14.41 -8.65 -12.15
C PHE A 364 14.56 -9.96 -11.33
N PHE A 365 15.60 -10.07 -10.51
CA PHE A 365 15.75 -11.21 -9.60
C PHE A 365 14.57 -11.33 -8.62
N LYS A 366 14.09 -10.21 -8.07
CA LYS A 366 12.91 -10.18 -7.20
C LYS A 366 11.69 -10.75 -7.93
N ALA A 367 11.44 -10.30 -9.16
CA ALA A 367 10.32 -10.79 -9.97
C ALA A 367 10.39 -12.30 -10.25
N GLN A 368 11.59 -12.86 -10.36
CA GLN A 368 11.82 -14.29 -10.55
C GLN A 368 11.77 -15.11 -9.24
N GLY A 369 11.63 -14.48 -8.07
CA GLY A 369 11.67 -15.15 -6.76
C GLY A 369 13.07 -15.38 -6.20
N LEU A 370 14.10 -14.80 -6.83
CA LEU A 370 15.51 -14.96 -6.46
C LEU A 370 15.91 -13.90 -5.41
N HIS A 371 15.23 -13.90 -4.26
CA HIS A 371 15.29 -12.82 -3.27
C HIS A 371 16.67 -12.58 -2.65
N GLN A 372 17.51 -13.62 -2.51
CA GLN A 372 18.89 -13.46 -2.03
C GLN A 372 19.77 -12.72 -3.06
N GLN A 373 19.62 -13.04 -4.34
CA GLN A 373 20.33 -12.33 -5.43
C GLN A 373 19.80 -10.89 -5.55
N ALA A 374 18.48 -10.70 -5.42
CA ALA A 374 17.88 -9.37 -5.36
C ALA A 374 18.48 -8.53 -4.22
N LEU A 375 18.65 -9.11 -3.03
CA LEU A 375 19.26 -8.42 -1.88
C LEU A 375 20.73 -8.07 -2.13
N GLN A 376 21.49 -8.97 -2.75
CA GLN A 376 22.89 -8.71 -3.12
C GLN A 376 22.98 -7.53 -4.12
N GLN A 377 22.14 -7.54 -5.16
CA GLN A 377 22.08 -6.44 -6.12
C GLN A 377 21.64 -5.13 -5.44
N ALA A 378 20.66 -5.18 -4.54
CA ALA A 378 20.20 -4.01 -3.79
C ALA A 378 21.30 -3.40 -2.90
N GLN A 379 22.18 -4.22 -2.32
CA GLN A 379 23.33 -3.73 -1.57
C GLN A 379 24.35 -3.05 -2.48
N LEU A 380 24.69 -3.66 -3.63
CA LEU A 380 25.58 -3.04 -4.62
C LEU A 380 25.02 -1.73 -5.16
N ALA A 381 23.71 -1.67 -5.37
CA ALA A 381 23.00 -0.45 -5.74
C ALA A 381 23.13 0.62 -4.66
N LEU A 382 22.92 0.26 -3.39
CA LEU A 382 23.02 1.19 -2.27
C LEU A 382 24.43 1.77 -2.15
N ASP A 383 25.46 0.91 -2.18
CA ASP A 383 26.86 1.33 -2.07
C ASP A 383 27.26 2.31 -3.20
N ALA A 384 26.82 2.04 -4.43
CA ALA A 384 27.04 2.94 -5.56
C ALA A 384 26.20 4.21 -5.46
N ALA A 385 24.94 4.12 -5.04
CA ALA A 385 24.04 5.27 -4.91
C ALA A 385 24.56 6.26 -3.85
N GLU A 386 25.04 5.78 -2.71
CA GLU A 386 25.64 6.59 -1.65
C GLU A 386 26.90 7.32 -2.14
N GLN A 387 27.75 6.63 -2.92
CA GLN A 387 28.93 7.25 -3.55
C GLN A 387 28.55 8.32 -4.58
N SER A 388 27.46 8.11 -5.32
CA SER A 388 26.94 9.09 -6.30
C SER A 388 26.20 10.26 -5.64
N GLN A 389 25.91 10.17 -4.33
CA GLN A 389 25.12 11.14 -3.58
C GLN A 389 23.71 11.41 -4.14
N GLN A 390 23.13 10.45 -4.86
CA GLN A 390 21.79 10.56 -5.45
C GLN A 390 20.74 9.97 -4.52
N VAL A 391 20.02 10.83 -3.80
CA VAL A 391 19.03 10.44 -2.78
C VAL A 391 17.93 9.51 -3.32
N GLU A 392 17.47 9.73 -4.55
CA GLU A 392 16.45 8.87 -5.17
C GLU A 392 16.94 7.42 -5.35
N LEU A 393 18.18 7.24 -5.84
CA LEU A 393 18.77 5.91 -6.00
C LEU A 393 19.02 5.23 -4.65
N ILE A 394 19.42 5.98 -3.62
CA ILE A 394 19.60 5.46 -2.26
C ILE A 394 18.26 4.96 -1.72
N ALA A 395 17.20 5.75 -1.87
CA ALA A 395 15.86 5.38 -1.42
C ALA A 395 15.32 4.15 -2.17
N MET A 396 15.50 4.08 -3.49
CA MET A 396 15.13 2.91 -4.29
C MET A 396 15.89 1.65 -3.87
N ALA A 397 17.18 1.77 -3.53
CA ALA A 397 17.96 0.64 -3.04
C ALA A 397 17.42 0.14 -1.69
N TYR A 398 17.09 1.03 -0.76
CA TYR A 398 16.42 0.65 0.49
C TYR A 398 15.03 0.03 0.26
N GLN A 399 14.26 0.50 -0.72
CA GLN A 399 12.96 -0.09 -1.09
C GLN A 399 13.14 -1.55 -1.55
N LEU A 400 14.08 -1.80 -2.46
CA LEU A 400 14.34 -3.15 -2.95
C LEU A 400 14.86 -4.07 -1.83
N LYS A 401 15.68 -3.55 -0.91
CA LYS A 401 16.09 -4.29 0.31
C LYS A 401 14.88 -4.62 1.17
N ALA A 402 13.99 -3.66 1.42
CA ALA A 402 12.79 -3.88 2.20
C ALA A 402 11.87 -4.93 1.55
N ASP A 403 11.66 -4.87 0.24
CA ASP A 403 10.92 -5.89 -0.51
C ASP A 403 11.51 -7.29 -0.31
N ALA A 404 12.83 -7.43 -0.41
CA ALA A 404 13.50 -8.70 -0.22
C ALA A 404 13.43 -9.18 1.25
N PHE A 405 13.68 -8.30 2.22
CA PHE A 405 13.61 -8.63 3.65
C PHE A 405 12.22 -9.05 4.09
N TRP A 406 11.18 -8.42 3.54
CA TRP A 406 9.79 -8.80 3.79
C TRP A 406 9.54 -10.26 3.43
N VAL A 407 9.89 -10.67 2.20
CA VAL A 407 9.68 -12.04 1.74
C VAL A 407 10.56 -13.05 2.49
N LEU A 408 11.76 -12.62 2.88
CA LEU A 408 12.70 -13.41 3.68
C LEU A 408 12.37 -13.41 5.19
N GLN A 409 11.27 -12.76 5.61
CA GLN A 409 10.82 -12.68 7.01
C GLN A 409 11.84 -12.06 7.97
N ARG A 410 12.67 -11.14 7.46
CA ARG A 410 13.70 -10.39 8.20
C ARG A 410 13.12 -9.05 8.67
N TRP A 411 12.27 -9.11 9.69
CA TRP A 411 11.40 -8.00 10.07
C TRP A 411 12.15 -6.76 10.56
N ASP A 412 13.20 -6.94 11.37
CA ASP A 412 13.97 -5.81 11.90
C ASP A 412 14.68 -5.04 10.78
N GLU A 413 15.32 -5.77 9.86
CA GLU A 413 15.99 -5.18 8.71
C GLU A 413 15.00 -4.57 7.71
N TYR A 414 13.82 -5.17 7.55
CA TYR A 414 12.71 -4.58 6.80
C TYR A 414 12.31 -3.21 7.39
N GLN A 415 12.05 -3.14 8.70
CA GLN A 415 11.65 -1.89 9.35
C GLN A 415 12.73 -0.83 9.22
N GLN A 416 14.00 -1.21 9.38
CA GLN A 416 15.12 -0.31 9.20
C GLN A 416 15.21 0.20 7.75
N ALA A 417 15.14 -0.68 6.76
CA ALA A 417 15.21 -0.30 5.35
C ALA A 417 14.04 0.61 4.94
N MET A 418 12.82 0.29 5.38
CA MET A 418 11.65 1.13 5.13
C MET A 418 11.74 2.49 5.78
N SER A 419 12.19 2.55 7.04
CA SER A 419 12.42 3.82 7.74
C SER A 419 13.47 4.68 7.02
N SER A 420 14.59 4.07 6.62
CA SER A 420 15.65 4.76 5.86
C SER A 420 15.13 5.31 4.54
N ALA A 421 14.38 4.52 3.77
CA ALA A 421 13.79 5.00 2.53
C ALA A 421 12.78 6.13 2.81
N HIS A 422 11.91 5.96 3.80
CA HIS A 422 10.91 6.95 4.20
C HIS A 422 11.52 8.31 4.55
N VAL A 423 12.63 8.32 5.31
CA VAL A 423 13.34 9.56 5.67
C VAL A 423 13.87 10.30 4.45
N LEU A 424 14.22 9.59 3.38
CA LEU A 424 14.84 10.17 2.18
C LEU A 424 13.84 10.81 1.23
N ILE A 425 12.70 10.16 0.99
CA ILE A 425 11.75 10.59 -0.06
C ILE A 425 10.29 10.73 0.43
N GLY A 426 10.06 10.59 1.74
CA GLY A 426 8.75 10.74 2.41
C GLY A 426 7.77 9.60 2.15
N SER A 427 6.74 9.40 2.99
CA SER A 427 5.77 8.28 2.90
C SER A 427 5.10 8.05 1.55
N ARG A 428 5.05 9.07 0.71
CA ARG A 428 4.13 9.16 -0.42
C ARG A 428 4.68 8.53 -1.70
N SER A 429 6.00 8.58 -1.89
CA SER A 429 6.73 7.88 -2.97
C SER A 429 6.71 6.34 -2.83
N PHE A 430 6.20 5.81 -1.72
CA PHE A 430 6.15 4.38 -1.38
C PHE A 430 4.79 3.73 -1.58
N ALA A 431 3.75 4.53 -1.84
CA ALA A 431 2.37 4.08 -1.75
C ALA A 431 2.09 2.85 -2.63
N TYR A 432 2.81 2.68 -3.74
CA TYR A 432 2.73 1.48 -4.58
C TYR A 432 3.26 0.21 -3.91
N SER A 433 4.52 0.20 -3.47
CA SER A 433 5.16 -0.97 -2.83
C SER A 433 4.45 -1.33 -1.52
N GLU A 434 4.02 -0.31 -0.76
CA GLU A 434 3.24 -0.48 0.46
C GLU A 434 1.84 -1.06 0.22
N ALA A 435 1.15 -0.62 -0.84
CA ALA A 435 -0.13 -1.18 -1.21
C ALA A 435 -0.02 -2.64 -1.66
N GLN A 436 1.05 -3.01 -2.38
CA GLN A 436 1.32 -4.41 -2.74
C GLN A 436 1.50 -5.31 -1.50
N ARG A 437 2.06 -4.77 -0.41
CA ARG A 437 2.29 -5.52 0.83
C ARG A 437 1.03 -5.69 1.69
N SER A 438 -0.03 -4.92 1.43
CA SER A 438 -1.30 -5.01 2.14
C SER A 438 -2.09 -6.30 1.82
N PHE A 439 -1.54 -7.24 1.05
CA PHE A 439 -2.22 -8.48 0.65
C PHE A 439 -2.43 -9.46 1.83
N TYR A 440 -3.68 -9.71 2.25
CA TYR A 440 -3.99 -10.39 3.53
C TYR A 440 -4.22 -11.92 3.51
N LEU A 441 -4.22 -12.64 2.39
CA LEU A 441 -4.04 -14.10 2.44
C LEU A 441 -3.09 -14.52 1.32
N ALA A 442 -2.09 -15.34 1.64
CA ALA A 442 -0.95 -15.77 0.80
C ALA A 442 0.32 -14.90 0.80
N ASN A 443 0.39 -13.84 1.61
CA ASN A 443 1.65 -13.17 1.95
C ASN A 443 2.07 -13.69 3.34
N PRO A 444 3.36 -13.98 3.64
CA PRO A 444 3.76 -14.36 4.99
C PRO A 444 3.21 -13.36 6.02
N PRO A 445 2.71 -13.84 7.16
CA PRO A 445 2.02 -12.99 8.13
C PRO A 445 2.99 -12.07 8.85
N ALA A 446 2.62 -10.79 8.87
CA ALA A 446 2.65 -9.92 10.04
C ALA A 446 2.54 -8.48 9.55
N ALA A 447 1.35 -8.08 9.11
CA ALA A 447 0.90 -6.69 9.15
C ALA A 447 -0.63 -6.68 9.07
N GLY A 448 -1.28 -7.29 10.07
CA GLY A 448 -2.58 -6.77 10.44
C GLY A 448 -2.43 -5.26 10.77
N PRO A 449 -3.46 -4.43 10.53
CA PRO A 449 -3.41 -2.99 10.79
C PRO A 449 -3.15 -2.61 12.27
N ALA A 450 -3.12 -3.58 13.19
CA ALA A 450 -3.04 -3.34 14.62
C ALA A 450 -1.61 -3.15 15.18
N GLU A 451 -0.54 -3.65 14.52
CA GLU A 451 0.79 -3.69 15.18
C GLU A 451 1.99 -3.09 14.43
N LYS A 452 1.83 -2.43 13.26
CA LYS A 452 3.00 -1.82 12.56
C LYS A 452 2.77 -0.37 12.14
N THR A 453 3.39 0.52 12.91
CA THR A 453 3.28 1.99 12.97
C THR A 453 3.85 2.79 11.78
N LEU A 454 4.34 2.13 10.72
CA LEU A 454 4.92 2.81 9.55
C LEU A 454 3.95 2.90 8.34
N LEU A 455 3.07 1.91 8.16
CA LEU A 455 2.08 1.90 7.09
C LEU A 455 0.83 2.67 7.53
N ASN A 456 0.78 3.97 7.26
CA ASN A 456 -0.42 4.76 7.50
C ASN A 456 -1.32 4.73 6.26
N LEU A 457 -2.20 3.72 6.19
CA LEU A 457 -3.19 3.55 5.11
C LEU A 457 -4.12 4.76 4.96
N GLU A 458 -4.40 5.46 6.05
CA GLU A 458 -5.26 6.65 6.06
C GLU A 458 -4.57 7.81 5.34
N LYS A 459 -3.25 7.99 5.56
CA LYS A 459 -2.44 8.97 4.84
C LYS A 459 -2.19 8.59 3.39
N SER A 460 -2.15 7.31 3.03
CA SER A 460 -1.86 6.91 1.64
C SER A 460 -3.03 7.13 0.68
N LYS A 461 -4.28 7.08 1.15
CA LYS A 461 -5.48 7.36 0.33
C LYS A 461 -5.45 8.74 -0.36
N PRO A 462 -5.39 9.88 0.36
CA PRO A 462 -5.42 11.20 -0.28
C PRO A 462 -4.21 11.45 -1.18
N VAL A 463 -3.08 10.82 -0.86
CA VAL A 463 -1.83 10.90 -1.63
C VAL A 463 -1.98 10.26 -2.99
N LEU A 464 -2.48 9.02 -3.00
CA LEU A 464 -2.71 8.28 -4.22
C LEU A 464 -3.77 8.96 -5.09
N ALA A 465 -4.82 9.54 -4.49
CA ALA A 465 -5.81 10.33 -5.22
C ALA A 465 -5.19 11.55 -5.93
N GLN A 466 -4.32 12.31 -5.23
CA GLN A 466 -3.59 13.44 -5.82
C GLN A 466 -2.64 12.98 -6.93
N ALA A 467 -1.94 11.86 -6.74
CA ALA A 467 -1.06 11.27 -7.73
C ALA A 467 -1.81 10.83 -9.00
N ILE A 468 -2.97 10.19 -8.85
CA ILE A 468 -3.84 9.81 -9.97
C ILE A 468 -4.22 11.05 -10.78
N ALA A 469 -4.73 12.11 -10.12
CA ALA A 469 -5.12 13.35 -10.81
C ALA A 469 -3.95 13.98 -11.58
N TYR A 470 -2.76 14.03 -10.97
CA TYR A 470 -1.56 14.56 -11.62
C TYR A 470 -1.10 13.72 -12.82
N TYR A 471 -1.03 12.39 -12.67
CA TYR A 471 -0.56 11.52 -13.76
C TYR A 471 -1.56 11.42 -14.90
N GLU A 472 -2.86 11.61 -14.64
CA GLU A 472 -3.88 11.77 -15.68
C GLU A 472 -3.67 13.05 -16.49
N GLN A 473 -3.36 14.17 -15.84
CA GLN A 473 -3.14 15.46 -16.50
C GLN A 473 -1.81 15.53 -17.26
N THR A 474 -0.81 14.77 -16.83
CA THR A 474 0.56 14.78 -17.39
C THR A 474 0.87 13.60 -18.30
N GLU A 475 -0.14 12.79 -18.64
CA GLU A 475 -0.04 11.63 -19.56
C GLU A 475 1.02 10.59 -19.16
N GLN A 476 1.33 10.47 -17.86
CA GLN A 476 2.30 9.50 -17.35
C GLN A 476 1.66 8.13 -17.13
N THR A 477 1.42 7.40 -18.21
CA THR A 477 0.64 6.15 -18.25
C THR A 477 1.12 5.10 -17.22
N MET A 478 2.41 4.80 -17.17
CA MET A 478 2.94 3.78 -16.24
C MET A 478 2.72 4.16 -14.77
N ASN A 479 2.97 5.42 -14.42
CA ASN A 479 2.79 5.91 -13.05
C ASN A 479 1.31 5.99 -12.67
N LEU A 480 0.45 6.34 -13.63
CA LEU A 480 -1.00 6.31 -13.45
C LEU A 480 -1.51 4.90 -13.14
N ILE A 481 -1.08 3.88 -13.91
CA ILE A 481 -1.50 2.48 -13.66
C ILE A 481 -1.09 2.06 -12.25
N LYS A 482 0.16 2.34 -11.85
CA LYS A 482 0.65 2.02 -10.50
C LYS A 482 -0.16 2.72 -9.42
N ALA A 483 -0.43 4.02 -9.57
CA ALA A 483 -1.19 4.79 -8.59
C ALA A 483 -2.64 4.29 -8.46
N LEU A 484 -3.32 4.01 -9.58
CA LEU A 484 -4.66 3.42 -9.59
C LEU A 484 -4.69 2.03 -8.95
N PHE A 485 -3.70 1.20 -9.25
CA PHE A 485 -3.60 -0.14 -8.68
C PHE A 485 -3.41 -0.05 -7.15
N ALA A 486 -2.46 0.75 -6.68
CA ALA A 486 -2.22 0.98 -5.26
C ALA A 486 -3.43 1.57 -4.53
N TYR A 487 -4.16 2.48 -5.17
CA TYR A 487 -5.38 3.07 -4.62
C TYR A 487 -6.46 2.01 -4.42
N GLY A 488 -6.66 1.16 -5.43
CA GLY A 488 -7.60 0.05 -5.35
C GLY A 488 -7.23 -1.00 -4.28
N GLN A 489 -5.94 -1.15 -3.98
CA GLN A 489 -5.44 -2.10 -2.98
C GLN A 489 -5.58 -1.63 -1.53
N ASN A 490 -5.80 -0.34 -1.30
CA ASN A 490 -5.90 0.20 0.05
C ASN A 490 -7.27 -0.14 0.69
N TYR A 491 -7.28 -0.92 1.78
CA TYR A 491 -8.53 -1.34 2.44
C TYR A 491 -9.38 -0.20 3.02
N LEU A 492 -8.80 0.99 3.24
CA LEU A 492 -9.57 2.15 3.68
C LEU A 492 -10.29 2.85 2.51
N VAL A 493 -9.99 2.46 1.27
CA VAL A 493 -10.72 2.93 0.09
C VAL A 493 -12.04 2.14 -0.02
N PRO A 494 -13.20 2.82 -0.05
CA PRO A 494 -14.49 2.16 -0.23
C PRO A 494 -14.52 1.29 -1.49
N VAL A 495 -15.24 0.17 -1.43
CA VAL A 495 -15.42 -0.77 -2.56
C VAL A 495 -15.88 -0.06 -3.84
N VAL A 496 -16.79 0.92 -3.72
CA VAL A 496 -17.32 1.73 -4.84
C VAL A 496 -16.26 2.57 -5.55
N GLU A 497 -15.12 2.85 -4.90
CA GLU A 497 -13.98 3.54 -5.49
C GLU A 497 -12.87 2.56 -5.90
N SER A 498 -12.64 1.52 -5.08
CA SER A 498 -11.58 0.53 -5.27
C SER A 498 -11.75 -0.28 -6.55
N GLU A 499 -12.93 -0.88 -6.79
CA GLU A 499 -13.18 -1.71 -7.98
C GLU A 499 -12.98 -0.92 -9.29
N PRO A 500 -13.58 0.28 -9.48
CA PRO A 500 -13.32 1.08 -10.68
C PRO A 500 -11.86 1.45 -10.87
N SER A 501 -11.13 1.73 -9.78
CA SER A 501 -9.69 2.04 -9.83
C SER A 501 -8.87 0.85 -10.36
N LEU A 502 -9.13 -0.35 -9.83
CA LEU A 502 -8.47 -1.59 -10.27
C LEU A 502 -8.78 -1.92 -11.74
N LEU A 503 -10.05 -1.78 -12.15
CA LEU A 503 -10.46 -2.04 -13.53
C LEU A 503 -9.87 -1.02 -14.51
N LYS A 504 -9.77 0.25 -14.11
CA LYS A 504 -9.09 1.28 -14.90
C LYS A 504 -7.60 1.00 -15.04
N ALA A 505 -6.93 0.59 -13.96
CA ALA A 505 -5.54 0.15 -13.98
C ALA A 505 -5.34 -1.02 -14.97
N LEU A 506 -6.20 -2.04 -14.90
CA LEU A 506 -6.16 -3.20 -15.79
C LEU A 506 -6.30 -2.78 -17.26
N ALA A 507 -7.33 -1.99 -17.58
CA ALA A 507 -7.59 -1.55 -18.94
C ALA A 507 -6.42 -0.74 -19.53
N LEU A 508 -5.80 0.12 -18.73
CA LEU A 508 -4.61 0.88 -19.14
C LEU A 508 -3.38 -0.03 -19.31
N ALA A 509 -3.17 -1.01 -18.43
CA ALA A 509 -2.08 -1.97 -18.57
C ALA A 509 -2.21 -2.78 -19.86
N GLN A 510 -3.42 -3.29 -20.15
CA GLN A 510 -3.72 -4.05 -21.37
C GLN A 510 -3.56 -3.21 -22.64
N LYS A 511 -4.17 -2.01 -22.66
CA LYS A 511 -4.11 -1.09 -23.80
C LYS A 511 -2.68 -0.75 -24.20
N ASN A 512 -1.79 -0.57 -23.22
CA ASN A 512 -0.42 -0.12 -23.46
C ASN A 512 0.63 -1.26 -23.41
N GLY A 513 0.19 -2.52 -23.21
CA GLY A 513 1.07 -3.69 -23.27
C GLY A 513 1.98 -3.92 -22.06
N TYR A 514 1.61 -3.42 -20.87
CA TYR A 514 2.36 -3.68 -19.62
C TYR A 514 2.04 -5.06 -19.05
N ARG A 515 2.51 -6.13 -19.71
CA ARG A 515 2.13 -7.53 -19.38
C ARG A 515 2.45 -7.97 -17.96
N TYR A 516 3.61 -7.62 -17.41
CA TYR A 516 3.92 -7.98 -16.03
C TYR A 516 2.95 -7.32 -15.04
N LEU A 517 2.64 -6.03 -15.24
CA LEU A 517 1.73 -5.28 -14.39
C LEU A 517 0.27 -5.74 -14.55
N GLU A 518 -0.13 -6.05 -15.78
CA GLU A 518 -1.42 -6.69 -16.08
C GLU A 518 -1.59 -7.97 -15.25
N LYS A 519 -0.59 -8.86 -15.22
CA LYS A 519 -0.63 -10.08 -14.39
C LYS A 519 -0.79 -9.75 -12.91
N GLN A 520 -0.05 -8.78 -12.38
CA GLN A 520 -0.19 -8.37 -10.97
C GLN A 520 -1.61 -7.86 -10.65
N ILE A 521 -2.20 -7.06 -11.55
CA ILE A 521 -3.55 -6.52 -11.38
C ILE A 521 -4.60 -7.63 -11.48
N LEU A 522 -4.49 -8.55 -12.44
CA LEU A 522 -5.39 -9.70 -12.58
C LEU A 522 -5.34 -10.61 -11.35
N THR A 523 -4.15 -10.92 -10.84
CA THR A 523 -3.97 -11.72 -9.62
C THR A 523 -4.66 -11.04 -8.44
N TYR A 524 -4.48 -9.72 -8.27
CA TYR A 524 -5.14 -8.98 -7.20
C TYR A 524 -6.65 -8.90 -7.37
N LEU A 525 -7.16 -8.71 -8.59
CA LEU A 525 -8.61 -8.74 -8.87
C LEU A 525 -9.20 -10.10 -8.51
N GLY A 526 -8.50 -11.21 -8.79
CA GLY A 526 -8.87 -12.54 -8.32
C GLY A 526 -9.05 -12.59 -6.80
N PHE A 527 -8.03 -12.17 -6.05
CA PHE A 527 -8.10 -12.07 -4.60
C PHE A 527 -9.22 -11.13 -4.11
N TYR A 528 -9.34 -9.95 -4.71
CA TYR A 528 -10.35 -8.95 -4.39
C TYR A 528 -11.76 -9.52 -4.45
N TYR A 529 -12.10 -10.25 -5.53
CA TYR A 529 -13.42 -10.87 -5.66
C TYR A 529 -13.61 -12.08 -4.75
N ILE A 530 -12.57 -12.83 -4.40
CA ILE A 530 -12.65 -13.85 -3.33
C ILE A 530 -13.05 -13.18 -2.01
N GLN A 531 -12.49 -12.01 -1.69
CA GLN A 531 -12.84 -11.28 -0.47
C GLN A 531 -14.27 -10.72 -0.47
N LEU A 532 -14.90 -10.61 -1.65
CA LEU A 532 -16.30 -10.22 -1.80
C LEU A 532 -17.24 -11.42 -1.93
N HIS A 533 -16.75 -12.65 -1.71
CA HIS A 533 -17.49 -13.90 -1.94
C HIS A 533 -18.03 -14.03 -3.38
N GLN A 534 -17.24 -13.59 -4.35
CA GLN A 534 -17.54 -13.64 -5.78
C GLN A 534 -16.53 -14.54 -6.51
N GLY A 535 -16.32 -15.76 -6.02
CA GLY A 535 -15.34 -16.70 -6.58
C GLY A 535 -15.46 -16.95 -8.10
N GLU A 536 -16.66 -16.98 -8.67
CA GLU A 536 -16.85 -17.09 -10.13
C GLU A 536 -16.25 -15.90 -10.90
N LYS A 537 -16.41 -14.69 -10.36
CA LYS A 537 -15.83 -13.47 -10.94
C LYS A 537 -14.31 -13.47 -10.76
N ALA A 538 -13.82 -13.95 -9.61
CA ALA A 538 -12.39 -14.14 -9.36
C ALA A 538 -11.75 -15.09 -10.39
N LEU A 539 -12.37 -16.25 -10.65
CA LEU A 539 -11.87 -17.23 -11.61
C LEU A 539 -11.76 -16.68 -13.03
N ARG A 540 -12.63 -15.76 -13.45
CA ARG A 540 -12.52 -15.11 -14.77
C ARG A 540 -11.20 -14.36 -14.91
N TYR A 541 -10.87 -13.50 -13.93
CA TYR A 541 -9.60 -12.75 -13.95
C TYR A 541 -8.37 -13.65 -13.80
N LEU A 542 -8.44 -14.70 -12.98
CA LEU A 542 -7.32 -15.60 -12.76
C LEU A 542 -7.03 -16.51 -13.96
N LYS A 543 -8.04 -16.85 -14.76
CA LYS A 543 -7.90 -17.63 -16.00
C LYS A 543 -7.27 -16.84 -17.14
N ASP A 544 -7.43 -15.51 -17.16
CA ASP A 544 -6.85 -14.65 -18.19
C ASP A 544 -5.31 -14.55 -18.09
N ILE A 545 -4.73 -14.95 -16.96
CA ILE A 545 -3.29 -15.00 -16.76
C ILE A 545 -2.73 -16.25 -17.49
N ASN A 546 -2.36 -16.07 -18.76
CA ASN A 546 -1.71 -17.11 -19.56
C ASN A 546 -0.29 -17.44 -19.06
N GLY A 547 0.04 -18.74 -19.03
CA GLY A 547 1.39 -19.25 -19.28
C GLY A 547 2.16 -19.91 -18.13
N GLU A 548 3.23 -20.59 -18.56
CA GLU A 548 4.26 -21.35 -17.83
C GLU A 548 4.87 -20.61 -16.61
N PRO A 549 5.48 -21.36 -15.65
CA PRO A 549 6.07 -20.82 -14.42
C PRO A 549 7.35 -20.00 -14.64
N ARG A 550 7.25 -18.87 -15.36
CA ARG A 550 8.38 -17.95 -15.62
C ARG A 550 8.64 -16.97 -14.48
N PHE A 551 7.56 -16.48 -13.86
CA PHE A 551 7.59 -15.66 -12.66
C PHE A 551 7.07 -16.51 -11.52
N ILE A 552 7.94 -17.34 -10.94
CA ILE A 552 7.55 -18.40 -9.99
C ILE A 552 6.65 -17.86 -8.86
N PRO A 553 7.00 -16.77 -8.13
CA PRO A 553 6.14 -16.28 -7.06
C PRO A 553 4.73 -15.86 -7.54
N SER A 554 4.63 -15.20 -8.69
CA SER A 554 3.34 -14.77 -9.25
C SER A 554 2.51 -15.96 -9.76
N TYR A 555 3.16 -16.95 -10.35
CA TYR A 555 2.51 -18.18 -10.81
C TYR A 555 1.97 -18.99 -9.63
N GLU A 556 2.81 -19.21 -8.61
CA GLU A 556 2.44 -19.87 -7.37
C GLU A 556 1.24 -19.20 -6.70
N GLN A 557 1.28 -17.87 -6.55
CA GLN A 557 0.19 -17.09 -5.98
C GLN A 557 -1.11 -17.21 -6.80
N GLN A 558 -1.03 -17.18 -8.13
CA GLN A 558 -2.18 -17.38 -9.01
C GLN A 558 -2.80 -18.77 -8.78
N GLN A 559 -1.98 -19.84 -8.76
CA GLN A 559 -2.47 -21.21 -8.57
C GLN A 559 -3.14 -21.40 -7.21
N LEU A 560 -2.60 -20.77 -6.16
CA LEU A 560 -3.21 -20.75 -4.84
C LEU A 560 -4.58 -20.05 -4.87
N LEU A 561 -4.67 -18.86 -5.50
CA LEU A 561 -5.92 -18.10 -5.58
C LEU A 561 -6.99 -18.81 -6.43
N ILE A 562 -6.62 -19.58 -7.45
CA ILE A 562 -7.57 -20.42 -8.19
C ILE A 562 -8.20 -21.45 -7.24
N GLY A 563 -7.38 -22.12 -6.41
CA GLY A 563 -7.88 -23.05 -5.40
C GLY A 563 -8.80 -22.37 -4.39
N MET A 564 -8.41 -21.17 -3.93
CA MET A 564 -9.23 -20.37 -3.02
C MET A 564 -10.55 -19.91 -3.63
N ALA A 565 -10.59 -19.55 -4.92
CA ALA A 565 -11.80 -19.14 -5.59
C ALA A 565 -12.79 -20.32 -5.75
N HIS A 566 -12.29 -21.50 -6.10
CA HIS A 566 -13.09 -22.72 -6.10
C HIS A 566 -13.61 -23.07 -4.70
N MET A 567 -12.76 -22.96 -3.68
CA MET A 567 -13.14 -23.18 -2.29
C MET A 567 -14.22 -22.17 -1.86
N ASP A 568 -14.09 -20.89 -2.22
CA ASP A 568 -15.10 -19.85 -1.94
C ASP A 568 -16.46 -20.20 -2.56
N ILE A 569 -16.49 -20.57 -3.84
CA ILE A 569 -17.72 -21.01 -4.52
C ILE A 569 -18.37 -22.17 -3.76
N ALA A 570 -17.57 -23.19 -3.43
CA ALA A 570 -18.04 -24.39 -2.74
C ALA A 570 -18.57 -24.07 -1.34
N LEU A 571 -17.92 -23.16 -0.62
CA LEU A 571 -18.32 -22.73 0.72
C LEU A 571 -19.64 -21.94 0.72
N GLN A 572 -19.85 -21.09 -0.30
CA GLN A 572 -21.04 -20.24 -0.42
C GLN A 572 -22.25 -20.98 -0.97
N THR A 573 -22.05 -21.90 -1.92
CA THR A 573 -23.15 -22.52 -2.68
C THR A 573 -23.39 -23.98 -2.33
N GLY A 574 -22.42 -24.65 -1.70
CA GLY A 574 -22.44 -26.10 -1.52
C GLY A 574 -22.10 -26.90 -2.79
N ASP A 575 -21.61 -26.24 -3.85
CA ASP A 575 -21.24 -26.87 -5.11
C ASP A 575 -20.11 -27.90 -4.92
N THR A 576 -20.41 -29.17 -5.24
CA THR A 576 -19.49 -30.30 -5.10
C THR A 576 -18.40 -30.33 -6.17
N ASP A 577 -18.68 -29.83 -7.38
CA ASP A 577 -17.70 -29.77 -8.47
C ASP A 577 -16.68 -28.67 -8.20
N ALA A 578 -17.13 -27.52 -7.67
CA ALA A 578 -16.26 -26.47 -7.18
C ALA A 578 -15.39 -26.99 -6.01
N MET A 579 -15.96 -27.77 -5.09
CA MET A 579 -15.22 -28.40 -3.99
C MET A 579 -14.11 -29.31 -4.52
N GLN A 580 -14.45 -30.21 -5.46
CA GLN A 580 -13.49 -31.13 -6.05
C GLN A 580 -12.39 -30.38 -6.82
N SER A 581 -12.76 -29.30 -7.51
CA SER A 581 -11.80 -28.43 -8.21
C SER A 581 -10.81 -27.77 -7.24
N ALA A 582 -11.27 -27.30 -6.08
CA ALA A 582 -10.40 -26.74 -5.04
C ALA A 582 -9.42 -27.80 -4.50
N ILE A 583 -9.91 -29.00 -4.19
CA ILE A 583 -9.09 -30.13 -3.69
C ILE A 583 -8.01 -30.49 -4.71
N THR A 584 -8.40 -30.71 -5.97
CA THR A 584 -7.46 -31.08 -7.03
C THR A 584 -6.42 -29.99 -7.24
N GLN A 585 -6.82 -28.72 -7.23
CA GLN A 585 -5.90 -27.59 -7.38
C GLN A 585 -4.88 -27.52 -6.23
N TYR A 586 -5.31 -27.69 -4.98
CA TYR A 586 -4.41 -27.68 -3.83
C TYR A 586 -3.45 -28.88 -3.84
N GLN A 587 -3.92 -30.07 -4.22
CA GLN A 587 -3.07 -31.26 -4.34
C GLN A 587 -1.99 -31.06 -5.41
N MET A 588 -2.36 -30.57 -6.59
CA MET A 588 -1.41 -30.24 -7.65
C MET A 588 -0.36 -29.21 -7.19
N LEU A 589 -0.78 -28.22 -6.38
CA LEU A 589 0.15 -27.22 -5.86
C LEU A 589 1.14 -27.81 -4.85
N LEU A 590 0.69 -28.72 -3.96
CA LEU A 590 1.58 -29.42 -3.01
C LEU A 590 2.61 -30.33 -3.70
N GLU A 591 2.27 -30.87 -4.86
CA GLU A 591 3.16 -31.68 -5.71
C GLU A 591 4.10 -30.84 -6.59
N SER A 592 3.92 -29.51 -6.63
CA SER A 592 4.75 -28.63 -7.46
C SER A 592 6.18 -28.49 -6.93
N ASP A 593 7.16 -28.55 -7.84
CA ASP A 593 8.57 -28.26 -7.54
C ASP A 593 8.83 -26.78 -7.18
N TYR A 594 7.88 -25.89 -7.48
CA TYR A 594 8.03 -24.44 -7.34
C TYR A 594 7.32 -23.86 -6.11
N ILE A 595 6.62 -24.68 -5.31
CA ILE A 595 5.88 -24.19 -4.15
C ILE A 595 6.83 -23.81 -3.00
N SER A 596 6.69 -22.58 -2.50
CA SER A 596 7.41 -22.09 -1.33
C SER A 596 6.96 -22.81 -0.04
N SER A 597 7.80 -22.78 0.99
CA SER A 597 7.47 -23.37 2.30
C SER A 597 6.23 -22.72 2.93
N VAL A 598 6.09 -21.39 2.80
CA VAL A 598 4.95 -20.65 3.33
C VAL A 598 3.65 -21.03 2.61
N THR A 599 3.65 -21.04 1.27
CA THR A 599 2.47 -21.47 0.52
C THR A 599 2.13 -22.92 0.78
N ARG A 600 3.13 -23.81 0.93
CA ARG A 600 2.91 -25.21 1.30
C ARG A 600 2.13 -25.33 2.61
N ALA A 601 2.54 -24.60 3.64
CA ALA A 601 1.84 -24.56 4.93
C ALA A 601 0.39 -24.05 4.78
N ASN A 602 0.22 -22.94 4.03
CA ASN A 602 -1.09 -22.35 3.76
C ASN A 602 -2.02 -23.30 2.99
N VAL A 603 -1.50 -23.98 1.96
CA VAL A 603 -2.26 -24.93 1.15
C VAL A 603 -2.69 -26.14 1.98
N LYS A 604 -1.83 -26.66 2.86
CA LYS A 604 -2.21 -27.74 3.78
C LYS A 604 -3.38 -27.33 4.68
N LEU A 605 -3.33 -26.12 5.24
CA LEU A 605 -4.42 -25.58 6.06
C LEU A 605 -5.72 -25.41 5.25
N LEU A 606 -5.66 -24.76 4.08
CA LEU A 606 -6.81 -24.53 3.21
C LEU A 606 -7.41 -25.83 2.68
N LEU A 607 -6.58 -26.81 2.31
CA LEU A 607 -7.03 -28.14 1.92
C LEU A 607 -7.68 -28.86 3.11
N GLY A 608 -7.12 -28.73 4.31
CA GLY A 608 -7.73 -29.22 5.54
C GLY A 608 -9.12 -28.62 5.77
N TRP A 609 -9.27 -27.31 5.63
CA TRP A 609 -10.57 -26.63 5.68
C TRP A 609 -11.57 -27.13 4.63
N THR A 610 -11.09 -27.35 3.41
CA THR A 610 -11.88 -27.90 2.31
C THR A 610 -12.39 -29.30 2.66
N TRP A 611 -11.54 -30.15 3.24
CA TRP A 611 -11.93 -31.49 3.73
C TRP A 611 -12.89 -31.46 4.92
N ILE A 612 -12.73 -30.51 5.86
CA ILE A 612 -13.67 -30.32 6.97
C ILE A 612 -15.06 -29.99 6.40
N LYS A 613 -15.15 -29.07 5.43
CA LYS A 613 -16.43 -28.74 4.77
C LYS A 613 -17.02 -29.95 4.04
N ALA A 614 -16.19 -30.79 3.43
CA ALA A 614 -16.62 -32.04 2.80
C ALA A 614 -16.97 -33.17 3.80
N GLY A 615 -16.84 -32.94 5.11
CA GLY A 615 -17.13 -33.92 6.16
C GLY A 615 -16.08 -35.03 6.30
N LYS A 616 -14.86 -34.82 5.79
CA LYS A 616 -13.73 -35.78 5.77
C LYS A 616 -12.66 -35.40 6.80
N LEU A 617 -13.00 -35.53 8.08
CA LEU A 617 -12.13 -35.10 9.18
C LEU A 617 -10.81 -35.91 9.23
N GLU A 618 -10.85 -37.18 8.85
CA GLU A 618 -9.70 -38.07 8.76
C GLU A 618 -8.65 -37.62 7.73
N LEU A 619 -9.08 -36.90 6.68
CA LEU A 619 -8.17 -36.31 5.70
C LEU A 619 -7.69 -34.92 6.13
N ALA A 620 -8.53 -34.17 6.85
CA ALA A 620 -8.22 -32.80 7.27
C ALA A 620 -7.21 -32.70 8.41
N GLU A 621 -7.30 -33.60 9.39
CA GLU A 621 -6.49 -33.58 10.61
C GLU A 621 -4.97 -33.66 10.35
N PRO A 622 -4.44 -34.67 9.63
CA PRO A 622 -2.99 -34.75 9.40
C PRO A 622 -2.45 -33.50 8.68
N LEU A 623 -3.20 -32.99 7.69
CA LEU A 623 -2.81 -31.78 6.95
C LEU A 623 -2.70 -30.55 7.86
N THR A 624 -3.62 -30.40 8.81
CA THR A 624 -3.67 -29.23 9.68
C THR A 624 -2.65 -29.32 10.83
N ILE A 625 -2.29 -30.54 11.26
CA ILE A 625 -1.11 -30.79 12.13
C ILE A 625 0.17 -30.42 11.39
N GLU A 626 0.34 -30.89 10.16
CA GLU A 626 1.51 -30.57 9.35
C GLU A 626 1.62 -29.06 9.09
N ALA A 627 0.50 -28.38 8.76
CA ALA A 627 0.48 -26.93 8.59
C ALA A 627 0.94 -26.21 9.87
N MET A 628 0.47 -26.64 11.04
CA MET A 628 0.90 -26.09 12.33
C MET A 628 2.40 -26.24 12.55
N GLN A 629 2.96 -27.43 12.29
CA GLN A 629 4.40 -27.70 12.39
C GLN A 629 5.22 -26.85 11.42
N ASP A 630 4.71 -26.68 10.20
CA ASP A 630 5.33 -25.81 9.19
C ASP A 630 5.35 -24.35 9.68
N TYR A 631 4.23 -23.83 10.23
CA TYR A 631 4.18 -22.48 10.80
C TYR A 631 5.13 -22.29 11.98
N GLN A 632 5.24 -23.28 12.88
CA GLN A 632 6.19 -23.24 13.98
C GLN A 632 7.64 -23.20 13.49
N THR A 633 7.97 -24.02 12.49
CA THR A 633 9.31 -24.06 11.87
C THR A 633 9.64 -22.72 11.19
N LEU A 634 8.63 -22.10 10.57
CA LEU A 634 8.74 -20.79 9.92
C LEU A 634 8.60 -19.61 10.91
N GLN A 635 8.39 -19.87 12.21
CA GLN A 635 8.17 -18.85 13.24
C GLN A 635 6.96 -17.91 12.98
N LEU A 636 5.90 -18.43 12.35
CA LEU A 636 4.70 -17.69 11.96
C LEU A 636 3.58 -17.82 13.01
N GLN A 637 3.84 -17.32 14.23
CA GLN A 637 2.95 -17.50 15.40
C GLN A 637 1.52 -16.98 15.19
N GLU A 638 1.34 -15.88 14.45
CA GLU A 638 0.00 -15.34 14.16
C GLU A 638 -0.84 -16.32 13.32
N VAL A 639 -0.24 -16.97 12.33
CA VAL A 639 -0.95 -17.88 11.39
C VAL A 639 -1.05 -19.29 11.95
N GLU A 640 -0.13 -19.68 12.84
CA GLU A 640 -0.24 -20.91 13.63
C GLU A 640 -1.59 -21.00 14.36
N THR A 641 -2.11 -19.87 14.83
CA THR A 641 -3.43 -19.75 15.46
C THR A 641 -4.55 -20.34 14.59
N TYR A 642 -4.48 -20.17 13.27
CA TYR A 642 -5.46 -20.74 12.35
C TYR A 642 -5.45 -22.27 12.38
N ALA A 643 -4.28 -22.89 12.45
CA ALA A 643 -4.15 -24.33 12.56
C ALA A 643 -4.61 -24.83 13.95
N LEU A 644 -4.26 -24.10 15.03
CA LEU A 644 -4.63 -24.46 16.40
C LEU A 644 -6.15 -24.56 16.60
N TYR A 645 -6.90 -23.52 16.23
CA TYR A 645 -8.36 -23.61 16.38
C TYR A 645 -8.97 -24.62 15.41
N THR A 646 -8.33 -24.87 14.26
CA THR A 646 -8.81 -25.87 13.30
C THR A 646 -8.74 -27.27 13.89
N GLN A 647 -7.64 -27.58 14.60
CA GLN A 647 -7.48 -28.82 15.35
C GLN A 647 -8.52 -28.93 16.48
N MET A 648 -8.73 -27.87 17.27
CA MET A 648 -9.78 -27.84 18.28
C MET A 648 -11.15 -28.15 17.68
N TYR A 649 -11.49 -27.55 16.55
CA TYR A 649 -12.76 -27.79 15.86
C TYR A 649 -12.92 -29.23 15.40
N ILE A 650 -11.86 -29.86 14.86
CA ILE A 650 -11.89 -31.29 14.49
C ILE A 650 -12.21 -32.16 15.70
N HIS A 651 -11.53 -31.95 16.84
CA HIS A 651 -11.79 -32.70 18.07
C HIS A 651 -13.21 -32.46 18.59
N LEU A 652 -13.71 -31.23 18.56
CA LEU A 652 -15.08 -30.90 18.92
C LEU A 652 -16.10 -31.65 18.05
N LEU A 653 -15.90 -31.72 16.73
CA LEU A 653 -16.76 -32.49 15.82
C LEU A 653 -16.69 -34.01 16.06
N ARG A 654 -15.59 -34.51 16.61
CA ARG A 654 -15.43 -35.92 17.03
C ARG A 654 -15.93 -36.19 18.45
N ASN A 655 -16.47 -35.18 19.14
CA ASN A 655 -16.89 -35.28 20.54
C ASN A 655 -15.72 -35.63 21.48
N GLU A 656 -14.56 -35.00 21.23
CA GLU A 656 -13.30 -35.12 21.96
C GLU A 656 -12.92 -33.77 22.64
N PRO A 657 -13.76 -33.21 23.53
CA PRO A 657 -13.56 -31.87 24.08
C PRO A 657 -12.30 -31.74 24.95
N GLN A 658 -11.81 -32.83 25.54
CA GLN A 658 -10.60 -32.82 26.36
C GLN A 658 -9.36 -32.44 25.54
N GLN A 659 -9.23 -33.00 24.34
CA GLN A 659 -8.14 -32.70 23.40
C GLN A 659 -8.19 -31.23 22.95
N ALA A 660 -9.39 -30.69 22.71
CA ALA A 660 -9.55 -29.27 22.41
C ALA A 660 -9.08 -28.37 23.58
N LEU A 661 -9.40 -28.74 24.84
CA LEU A 661 -8.92 -28.01 26.01
C LEU A 661 -7.39 -28.10 26.19
N GLU A 662 -6.77 -29.24 25.91
CA GLU A 662 -5.31 -29.40 25.95
C GLU A 662 -4.61 -28.45 24.98
N ILE A 663 -5.14 -28.28 23.76
CA ILE A 663 -4.59 -27.36 22.76
C ILE A 663 -4.59 -25.92 23.28
N ILE A 664 -5.73 -25.39 23.75
CA ILE A 664 -5.80 -23.98 24.20
C ILE A 664 -5.04 -23.75 25.51
N THR A 665 -4.97 -24.75 26.41
CA THR A 665 -4.25 -24.63 27.69
C THR A 665 -2.74 -24.67 27.51
N ALA A 666 -2.23 -25.38 26.49
CA ALA A 666 -0.83 -25.33 26.08
C ALA A 666 -0.42 -23.96 25.49
N HIS A 667 -1.38 -23.18 24.96
CA HIS A 667 -1.14 -21.92 24.25
C HIS A 667 -1.79 -20.71 24.97
N GLN A 668 -1.32 -20.41 26.18
CA GLN A 668 -1.98 -19.46 27.11
C GLN A 668 -2.04 -17.99 26.65
N HIS A 669 -1.30 -17.63 25.60
CA HIS A 669 -1.08 -16.24 25.15
C HIS A 669 -1.88 -15.82 23.91
N THR A 670 -2.79 -16.65 23.39
CA THR A 670 -3.46 -16.35 22.12
C THR A 670 -4.83 -15.71 22.32
N ASN A 671 -4.97 -14.43 21.96
CA ASN A 671 -6.22 -13.65 22.00
C ASN A 671 -7.07 -13.84 20.73
N SER A 672 -7.29 -15.08 20.31
CA SER A 672 -8.11 -15.38 19.13
C SER A 672 -9.54 -15.69 19.50
N HIS A 673 -10.48 -15.04 18.81
CA HIS A 673 -11.91 -15.26 18.99
C HIS A 673 -12.33 -16.71 18.82
N LEU A 674 -11.91 -17.38 17.74
CA LEU A 674 -12.28 -18.78 17.50
C LEU A 674 -11.64 -19.74 18.50
N LEU A 675 -10.37 -19.52 18.90
CA LEU A 675 -9.76 -20.33 19.95
C LEU A 675 -10.57 -20.24 21.25
N LEU A 676 -10.88 -19.01 21.70
CA LEU A 676 -11.63 -18.81 22.93
C LEU A 676 -13.06 -19.36 22.82
N LEU A 677 -13.74 -19.16 21.68
CA LEU A 677 -15.06 -19.70 21.41
C LEU A 677 -15.07 -21.23 21.55
N TYR A 678 -14.14 -21.91 20.86
CA TYR A 678 -14.02 -23.37 20.94
C TYR A 678 -13.61 -23.84 22.33
N GLY A 679 -12.78 -23.07 23.04
CA GLY A 679 -12.41 -23.34 24.43
C GLY A 679 -13.60 -23.28 25.39
N VAL A 680 -14.49 -22.28 25.23
CA VAL A 680 -15.75 -22.21 25.99
C VAL A 680 -16.62 -23.43 25.71
N VAL A 681 -16.79 -23.79 24.43
CA VAL A 681 -17.62 -24.93 24.02
C VAL A 681 -17.07 -26.26 24.56
N ALA A 682 -15.76 -26.46 24.48
CA ALA A 682 -15.10 -27.65 25.02
C ALA A 682 -15.29 -27.76 26.55
N ALA A 683 -15.17 -26.63 27.26
CA ALA A 683 -15.40 -26.59 28.71
C ALA A 683 -16.87 -26.84 29.08
N ASP A 684 -17.83 -26.26 28.33
CA ASP A 684 -19.26 -26.51 28.51
C ASP A 684 -19.59 -28.02 28.28
N MET A 685 -19.00 -28.67 27.27
CA MET A 685 -19.19 -30.12 27.02
C MET A 685 -18.68 -31.02 28.15
N LEU A 686 -17.68 -30.56 28.92
CA LEU A 686 -17.11 -31.29 30.05
C LEU A 686 -17.68 -30.86 31.42
N ASN A 687 -18.54 -29.84 31.45
CA ASN A 687 -19.03 -29.19 32.68
C ASN A 687 -17.91 -28.57 33.53
N GLU A 688 -16.86 -28.04 32.90
CA GLU A 688 -15.72 -27.39 33.56
C GLU A 688 -15.97 -25.88 33.78
N GLU A 689 -16.82 -25.53 34.75
CA GLU A 689 -17.30 -24.16 34.98
C GLU A 689 -16.19 -23.11 35.13
N ALA A 690 -15.05 -23.48 35.74
CA ALA A 690 -13.94 -22.55 35.96
C ALA A 690 -13.22 -22.17 34.65
N LEU A 691 -12.95 -23.16 33.78
CA LEU A 691 -12.32 -22.93 32.47
C LEU A 691 -13.27 -22.21 31.53
N GLN A 692 -14.52 -22.63 31.55
CA GLN A 692 -15.62 -22.01 30.83
C GLN A 692 -15.70 -20.50 31.11
N LYS A 693 -15.76 -20.13 32.39
CA LYS A 693 -15.83 -18.73 32.80
C LYS A 693 -14.59 -17.97 32.36
N ARG A 694 -13.40 -18.56 32.55
CA ARG A 694 -12.11 -17.96 32.16
C ARG A 694 -12.06 -17.63 30.67
N PHE A 695 -12.47 -18.56 29.80
CA PHE A 695 -12.45 -18.33 28.36
C PHE A 695 -13.56 -17.36 27.93
N SER A 696 -14.75 -17.44 28.55
CA SER A 696 -15.86 -16.52 28.28
C SER A 696 -15.50 -15.08 28.65
N ASP A 697 -14.87 -14.85 29.80
CA ASP A 697 -14.42 -13.53 30.25
C ASP A 697 -13.34 -12.97 29.31
N LYS A 698 -12.38 -13.81 28.89
CA LYS A 698 -11.36 -13.43 27.89
C LYS A 698 -11.99 -13.06 26.55
N LEU A 699 -12.92 -13.88 26.04
CA LEU A 699 -13.60 -13.62 24.78
C LEU A 699 -14.39 -12.30 24.85
N ALA A 700 -15.06 -12.05 25.97
CA ALA A 700 -15.80 -10.82 26.19
C ALA A 700 -14.93 -9.57 26.25
N GLY A 701 -13.65 -9.72 26.62
CA GLY A 701 -12.65 -8.67 26.57
C GLY A 701 -12.13 -8.34 25.17
N LEU A 702 -12.38 -9.19 24.16
CA LEU A 702 -11.96 -8.92 22.77
C LEU A 702 -12.95 -7.98 22.08
N GLU A 703 -12.42 -7.07 21.27
CA GLU A 703 -13.23 -6.24 20.36
C GLU A 703 -14.04 -7.13 19.39
N ASN A 704 -15.23 -6.70 18.97
CA ASN A 704 -16.08 -7.41 18.01
C ASN A 704 -16.53 -8.83 18.43
N SER A 705 -16.50 -9.15 19.72
CA SER A 705 -16.88 -10.46 20.25
C SER A 705 -18.38 -10.63 20.55
N GLN A 706 -19.20 -9.59 20.41
CA GLN A 706 -20.59 -9.57 20.87
C GLN A 706 -21.45 -10.65 20.19
N LEU A 707 -21.26 -10.87 18.88
CA LEU A 707 -22.00 -11.89 18.14
C LEU A 707 -21.65 -13.30 18.63
N LEU A 708 -20.38 -13.57 18.89
CA LEU A 708 -19.89 -14.85 19.42
C LEU A 708 -20.37 -15.09 20.85
N GLN A 709 -20.48 -14.04 21.66
CA GLN A 709 -21.09 -14.13 22.99
C GLN A 709 -22.58 -14.48 22.90
N GLN A 710 -23.32 -13.93 21.94
CA GLN A 710 -24.72 -14.28 21.70
C GLN A 710 -24.87 -15.73 21.23
N GLN A 711 -23.99 -16.17 20.33
CA GLN A 711 -23.91 -17.56 19.86
C GLN A 711 -23.70 -18.52 21.06
N LEU A 712 -22.76 -18.21 21.96
CA LEU A 712 -22.55 -18.97 23.20
C LEU A 712 -23.79 -19.03 24.11
N LEU A 713 -24.55 -17.95 24.23
CA LEU A 713 -25.80 -17.96 25.00
C LEU A 713 -26.85 -18.89 24.39
N GLN A 714 -26.97 -18.92 23.07
CA GLN A 714 -27.85 -19.87 22.37
C GLN A 714 -27.38 -21.31 22.57
N ILE A 715 -26.07 -21.52 22.57
CA ILE A 715 -25.48 -22.84 22.79
C ILE A 715 -25.84 -23.40 24.17
N ARG A 716 -25.76 -22.56 25.21
CA ARG A 716 -26.08 -22.94 26.58
C ARG A 716 -27.57 -23.16 26.86
N GLN A 717 -28.46 -22.69 25.99
CA GLN A 717 -29.89 -22.96 26.12
C GLN A 717 -30.28 -24.38 25.67
N GLN A 718 -29.37 -25.10 25.02
CA GLN A 718 -29.57 -26.49 24.65
C GLN A 718 -29.36 -27.43 25.83
N SER A 719 -30.16 -28.50 25.89
CA SER A 719 -30.04 -29.53 26.92
C SER A 719 -28.75 -30.36 26.82
N ARG A 720 -28.13 -30.39 25.64
CA ARG A 720 -26.85 -31.06 25.39
C ARG A 720 -26.14 -30.42 24.19
N ILE A 721 -24.86 -30.11 24.35
CA ILE A 721 -23.99 -29.69 23.25
C ILE A 721 -23.38 -30.94 22.64
N ASP A 722 -23.75 -31.25 21.40
CA ASP A 722 -23.18 -32.37 20.65
C ASP A 722 -22.64 -31.90 19.28
N LYS A 723 -22.00 -32.82 18.55
CA LYS A 723 -21.35 -32.53 17.27
C LYS A 723 -22.27 -31.91 16.21
N HIS A 724 -23.57 -32.21 16.25
CA HIS A 724 -24.53 -31.68 15.26
C HIS A 724 -24.71 -30.18 15.49
N PHE A 725 -24.88 -29.82 16.76
CA PHE A 725 -25.02 -28.46 17.19
C PHE A 725 -23.74 -27.64 17.00
N ILE A 726 -22.56 -28.26 17.18
CA ILE A 726 -21.26 -27.65 16.87
C ILE A 726 -21.15 -27.34 15.37
N ALA A 727 -21.52 -28.28 14.50
CA ALA A 727 -21.41 -28.12 13.05
C ALA A 727 -22.39 -27.08 12.48
N GLU A 728 -23.54 -26.89 13.13
CA GLU A 728 -24.59 -25.98 12.67
C GLU A 728 -24.49 -24.58 13.26
N LEU A 729 -24.18 -24.46 14.56
CA LEU A 729 -24.26 -23.18 15.24
C LEU A 729 -22.94 -22.49 15.48
N ILE A 730 -21.81 -23.18 15.44
CA ILE A 730 -20.52 -22.55 15.74
C ILE A 730 -19.86 -22.17 14.42
N ASP A 731 -19.28 -20.98 14.38
CA ASP A 731 -18.49 -20.52 13.26
C ASP A 731 -17.36 -21.51 12.98
N ALA A 732 -17.37 -22.09 11.78
CA ALA A 732 -16.35 -23.05 11.38
C ALA A 732 -14.98 -22.39 11.19
N PRO A 733 -13.87 -23.16 11.22
CA PRO A 733 -12.50 -22.68 10.99
C PRO A 733 -12.32 -21.86 9.71
N TYR A 734 -13.01 -22.30 8.65
CA TYR A 734 -13.04 -21.65 7.34
C TYR A 734 -14.03 -20.49 7.26
N SER A 735 -14.50 -19.93 8.37
CA SER A 735 -15.22 -18.65 8.34
C SER A 735 -14.27 -17.47 8.14
N VAL A 736 -12.97 -17.65 8.39
CA VAL A 736 -11.99 -16.55 8.45
C VAL A 736 -11.15 -16.37 7.18
N TYR A 737 -11.27 -17.26 6.18
CA TYR A 737 -10.49 -17.12 4.92
C TYR A 737 -10.83 -15.85 4.15
N CYS A 738 -11.93 -15.19 4.51
CA CYS A 738 -12.36 -13.91 3.99
C CYS A 738 -12.53 -12.90 5.14
N GLN A 739 -11.99 -11.69 4.97
CA GLN A 739 -12.07 -10.62 5.96
C GLN A 739 -13.50 -10.13 6.20
N SER A 740 -14.42 -10.32 5.25
CA SER A 740 -15.79 -9.77 5.30
C SER A 740 -16.58 -10.21 6.53
N LYS A 741 -16.33 -11.41 7.04
CA LYS A 741 -17.02 -11.92 8.25
C LYS A 741 -16.50 -11.34 9.57
N TRP A 742 -15.28 -10.80 9.58
CA TRP A 742 -14.61 -10.29 10.79
C TRP A 742 -14.54 -8.75 10.86
N THR A 743 -14.54 -8.09 9.71
CA THR A 743 -14.32 -6.63 9.60
C THR A 743 -15.58 -5.83 9.31
N ILE A 744 -16.76 -6.46 9.21
CA ILE A 744 -18.02 -5.72 9.22
C ILE A 744 -18.41 -5.44 10.67
N ASN A 745 -17.71 -4.46 11.24
CA ASN A 745 -18.11 -3.74 12.44
C ASN A 745 -17.84 -2.23 12.26
#